data_AF-T1K0A1-F1
#
_entry.id   AF-T1K0A1-F1
#
_cell.length_a   1.000
_cell.length_b   1.000
_cell.length_c   1.000
_cell.angle_alpha   90.00
_cell.angle_beta   90.00
_cell.angle_gamma   90.00
#
_symmetry.space_group_name_H-M   'P 1'
#
loop_
_entity.id
_entity.type
_entity.pdbx_description
1 polymer ?
#
loop_
_entity_poly.entity_id
_entity_poly.type
_entity_poly.pdbx_seq_one_letter_code
_entity_poly.pdbx_strand_id
1 'polypeptide(L)'
;MSTFAVVPIDLPLDIEEGNWLIKATLTDNEDPKQIKMDEYIKSANGTIRGKIVFKVEDKDPFEIFYTNANQYERLFSFVKDNYSTNLVLLGPSVIFRINKFAPVWKAGQDDVIRGVKQHSVTTYLNPKLEVRFYYKGNSLEGLKRPTRAWFRGYDPNYMGSTEDKFWFDIYSITRVDQNFDTIVTPKPGIVCDRYFSESSAKAKVPFPKLTQHSLHFIAKTKGLNAGPAKNDEVYADEMYQIARIKTSTYGKDNETIKTDIIYDYQLGLEYEFTQEEKCSVSPMSLSAPGIVEDSSLTYGNYKLDLNRLLNFDLNYRYLGPVLFEDRDEIGLHAWETLNKDFEVGETTYSNFVTTQYFSKLTDGQTDYTLVGTTLKIPANEKKMAASLATRYYDYGHEISYSDSMEKFSVKDCYSELKAKRTIAFFFTCSGTPCDYFNQYYYDIQDKLREGLINSGTISASRISNIELIINSEEMIIYVTILDFPRLKNAFKMQKMKLAEKTLATSSSVTIDGDEEACLRTNSYKYEPFTAVAFCKTENGNICQRIDEDKVKLVEDKDNGIPCSVFMTPLKNIFRYNRELPLENIHKKLALIEISLTAPNSNEMVKLTPYQVTDVTKVDDDVHLTNSLYETIMQNSKLIEDNLDTVRVDGTNDLSSCRRKCVKSAENNCQSFSFCTYDDRVECFVSTNSTGKTTLHESCDTYLIESLTKYKKISLRRFINIEKSVPFESFLGKCASFCSNSDSCKSFQFCSGSCSLAGYYTDETSVYRESCDIYIPKVLDRFVSSGQSIVEDVFHTEVNLNADQCAALCYHWNDNDVNQKECEWTAQCRG
;
A
#
# COMPACT_ATOMS: atom_id res chain seq x y z
N MET A 1 -30.76 -47.24 -20.49
CA MET A 1 -31.37 -45.93 -20.15
C MET A 1 -31.90 -46.03 -18.73
N SER A 2 -31.08 -45.63 -17.77
CA SER A 2 -31.38 -45.65 -16.33
C SER A 2 -32.17 -44.39 -15.98
N THR A 3 -33.47 -44.55 -15.77
CA THR A 3 -34.37 -43.54 -15.21
C THR A 3 -33.97 -43.27 -13.76
N PHE A 4 -33.30 -42.14 -13.50
CA PHE A 4 -33.10 -41.66 -12.14
C PHE A 4 -34.45 -41.39 -11.47
N ALA A 5 -34.58 -41.93 -10.26
CA ALA A 5 -35.73 -41.77 -9.40
C ALA A 5 -35.92 -40.29 -9.03
N VAL A 6 -37.18 -39.89 -8.92
CA VAL A 6 -37.65 -38.52 -8.76
C VAL A 6 -37.19 -37.91 -7.44
N VAL A 7 -36.58 -36.74 -7.52
CA VAL A 7 -36.30 -35.90 -6.37
C VAL A 7 -37.01 -34.56 -6.59
N PRO A 8 -37.89 -34.11 -5.69
CA PRO A 8 -38.55 -32.80 -5.80
C PRO A 8 -37.59 -31.60 -5.73
N ILE A 9 -36.28 -31.84 -5.54
CA ILE A 9 -35.19 -30.85 -5.49
C ILE A 9 -35.00 -30.13 -6.84
N ASP A 10 -35.34 -30.77 -7.96
CA ASP A 10 -35.18 -30.20 -9.32
C ASP A 10 -36.29 -29.19 -9.70
N LEU A 11 -37.28 -29.00 -8.84
CA LEU A 11 -38.44 -28.17 -9.16
C LEU A 11 -38.12 -26.68 -8.96
N PRO A 12 -38.20 -25.83 -10.00
CA PRO A 12 -37.87 -24.42 -9.88
C PRO A 12 -38.80 -23.72 -8.90
N LEU A 13 -38.23 -22.89 -8.02
CA LEU A 13 -39.01 -22.02 -7.16
C LEU A 13 -39.55 -20.86 -7.99
N ASP A 14 -40.88 -20.77 -8.05
CA ASP A 14 -41.59 -19.66 -8.68
C ASP A 14 -42.38 -18.90 -7.61
N ILE A 15 -41.93 -17.69 -7.32
CA ILE A 15 -42.52 -16.83 -6.29
C ILE A 15 -42.46 -15.37 -6.75
N GLU A 16 -43.54 -14.63 -6.49
CA GLU A 16 -43.64 -13.20 -6.83
C GLU A 16 -42.48 -12.40 -6.20
N GLU A 17 -42.07 -11.33 -6.87
CA GLU A 17 -41.01 -10.45 -6.38
C GLU A 17 -41.36 -9.85 -5.01
N GLY A 18 -40.36 -9.77 -4.14
CA GLY A 18 -40.49 -9.30 -2.77
C GLY A 18 -39.77 -10.19 -1.75
N ASN A 19 -39.92 -9.83 -0.48
CA ASN A 19 -39.39 -10.58 0.66
C ASN A 19 -40.52 -11.42 1.28
N TRP A 20 -40.31 -12.73 1.40
CA TRP A 20 -41.30 -13.69 1.84
C TRP A 20 -40.79 -14.48 3.04
N LEU A 21 -41.60 -14.53 4.10
CA LEU A 21 -41.37 -15.36 5.28
C LEU A 21 -42.41 -16.48 5.33
N ILE A 22 -41.92 -17.72 5.31
CA ILE A 22 -42.75 -18.91 5.43
C ILE A 22 -42.40 -19.62 6.72
N LYS A 23 -43.41 -19.89 7.57
CA LYS A 23 -43.22 -20.63 8.81
C LYS A 23 -43.99 -21.93 8.77
N ALA A 24 -43.32 -23.02 9.10
CA ALA A 24 -43.92 -24.33 9.09
C ALA A 24 -43.33 -25.29 10.12
N THR A 25 -43.99 -26.43 10.29
CA THR A 25 -43.46 -27.58 11.02
C THR A 25 -43.52 -28.80 10.11
N LEU A 26 -42.41 -29.51 9.98
CA LEU A 26 -42.36 -30.83 9.37
C LEU A 26 -42.50 -31.88 10.49
N THR A 27 -43.46 -32.79 10.34
CA THR A 27 -43.71 -33.89 11.28
C THR A 27 -43.71 -35.21 10.53
N ASP A 28 -42.94 -36.18 11.03
CA ASP A 28 -43.04 -37.57 10.57
C ASP A 28 -44.27 -38.24 11.21
N ASN A 29 -45.02 -38.99 10.42
CA ASN A 29 -46.22 -39.65 10.88
C ASN A 29 -45.92 -40.89 11.74
N GLU A 30 -44.72 -41.45 11.67
CA GLU A 30 -44.28 -42.60 12.49
C GLU A 30 -43.45 -42.18 13.72
N ASP A 31 -42.70 -41.08 13.65
CA ASP A 31 -41.97 -40.48 14.78
C ASP A 31 -42.45 -39.02 14.98
N PRO A 32 -43.21 -38.69 16.04
CA PRO A 32 -43.87 -37.39 16.20
C PRO A 32 -42.91 -36.21 16.46
N LYS A 33 -41.60 -36.38 16.22
CA LYS A 33 -40.61 -35.31 16.24
C LYS A 33 -40.99 -34.20 15.28
N GLN A 34 -41.08 -33.00 15.82
CA GLN A 34 -41.42 -31.80 15.08
C GLN A 34 -40.17 -31.01 14.73
N ILE A 35 -39.98 -30.77 13.44
CA ILE A 35 -38.94 -29.88 12.93
C ILE A 35 -39.60 -28.54 12.62
N LYS A 36 -39.35 -27.54 13.46
CA LYS A 36 -39.83 -26.17 13.22
C LYS A 36 -38.95 -25.52 12.16
N MET A 37 -39.56 -24.86 11.18
CA MET A 37 -38.87 -24.29 10.03
C MET A 37 -39.36 -22.86 9.75
N ASP A 38 -38.43 -21.92 9.67
CA ASP A 38 -38.65 -20.55 9.19
C ASP A 38 -37.83 -20.36 7.90
N GLU A 39 -38.48 -20.05 6.79
CA GLU A 39 -37.83 -19.80 5.51
C GLU A 39 -38.00 -18.34 5.09
N TYR A 40 -36.87 -17.69 4.85
CA TYR A 40 -36.75 -16.32 4.38
C TYR A 40 -36.38 -16.36 2.91
N ILE A 41 -37.12 -15.68 2.05
CA ILE A 41 -36.92 -15.70 0.60
C ILE A 41 -36.93 -14.27 0.09
N LYS A 42 -35.91 -13.89 -0.68
CA LYS A 42 -35.89 -12.65 -1.46
C LYS A 42 -35.95 -13.00 -2.94
N SER A 43 -36.96 -12.47 -3.64
CA SER A 43 -37.12 -12.58 -5.09
C SER A 43 -37.06 -11.19 -5.71
N ALA A 44 -36.12 -10.93 -6.62
CA ALA A 44 -35.99 -9.65 -7.31
C ALA A 44 -35.28 -9.84 -8.66
N ASN A 45 -35.81 -9.24 -9.74
CA ASN A 45 -35.23 -9.25 -11.08
C ASN A 45 -34.87 -10.68 -11.57
N GLY A 46 -35.75 -11.65 -11.30
CA GLY A 46 -35.53 -13.05 -11.66
C GLY A 46 -34.47 -13.80 -10.83
N THR A 47 -33.84 -13.16 -9.84
CA THR A 47 -32.93 -13.81 -8.88
C THR A 47 -33.68 -14.13 -7.59
N ILE A 48 -33.55 -15.37 -7.12
CA ILE A 48 -34.11 -15.80 -5.82
C ILE A 48 -32.98 -16.22 -4.89
N ARG A 49 -32.98 -15.69 -3.68
CA ARG A 49 -32.10 -16.09 -2.58
C ARG A 49 -32.95 -16.49 -1.38
N GLY A 50 -32.54 -17.50 -0.64
CA GLY A 50 -33.27 -17.90 0.55
C GLY A 50 -32.40 -18.45 1.68
N LYS A 51 -32.94 -18.38 2.89
CA LYS A 51 -32.42 -18.96 4.12
C LYS A 51 -33.52 -19.79 4.78
N ILE A 52 -33.24 -21.05 5.10
CA ILE A 52 -34.11 -21.92 5.90
C ILE A 52 -33.45 -22.07 7.27
N VAL A 53 -34.15 -21.65 8.32
CA VAL A 53 -33.80 -21.92 9.71
C VAL A 53 -34.65 -23.09 10.18
N PHE A 54 -34.04 -24.19 10.59
CA PHE A 54 -34.79 -25.31 11.14
C PHE A 54 -34.28 -25.73 12.52
N LYS A 55 -35.20 -26.12 13.39
CA LYS A 55 -34.92 -26.54 14.76
C LYS A 55 -35.58 -27.89 15.04
N VAL A 56 -34.78 -28.83 15.51
CA VAL A 56 -35.22 -30.17 15.92
C VAL A 56 -35.23 -30.21 17.45
N GLU A 57 -36.41 -30.23 18.07
CA GLU A 57 -36.60 -30.27 19.53
C GLU A 57 -35.79 -29.18 20.27
N ASP A 58 -35.00 -29.54 21.29
CA ASP A 58 -34.18 -28.64 22.10
C ASP A 58 -32.79 -28.38 21.54
N LYS A 59 -32.48 -28.86 20.32
CA LYS A 59 -31.19 -28.59 19.68
C LYS A 59 -31.11 -27.15 19.19
N ASP A 60 -29.88 -26.64 19.10
CA ASP A 60 -29.64 -25.34 18.46
C ASP A 60 -30.18 -25.34 17.02
N PRO A 61 -30.77 -24.22 16.56
CA PRO A 61 -31.26 -24.09 15.20
C PRO A 61 -30.11 -24.23 14.20
N PHE A 62 -30.45 -24.76 13.02
CA PHE A 62 -29.57 -24.91 11.87
C PHE A 62 -30.02 -23.95 10.76
N GLU A 63 -29.08 -23.45 9.97
CA GLU A 63 -29.34 -22.50 8.89
C GLU A 63 -28.87 -23.07 7.54
N ILE A 64 -29.71 -23.02 6.52
CA ILE A 64 -29.40 -23.44 5.14
C ILE A 64 -29.63 -22.25 4.22
N PHE A 65 -28.65 -21.91 3.38
CA PHE A 65 -28.78 -20.84 2.39
C PHE A 65 -28.85 -21.42 0.97
N TYR A 66 -29.60 -20.79 0.06
CA TYR A 66 -29.77 -21.25 -1.32
C TYR A 66 -30.04 -20.12 -2.33
N THR A 67 -29.89 -20.43 -3.62
CA THR A 67 -30.28 -19.54 -4.74
C THR A 67 -31.01 -20.32 -5.85
N ASN A 68 -31.79 -19.66 -6.72
CA ASN A 68 -32.49 -20.33 -7.83
C ASN A 68 -31.56 -20.87 -8.93
N ALA A 69 -30.33 -20.35 -9.06
CA ALA A 69 -29.33 -20.85 -9.99
C ALA A 69 -28.68 -22.18 -9.52
N ASN A 70 -28.59 -22.40 -8.20
CA ASN A 70 -27.89 -23.54 -7.59
C ASN A 70 -28.79 -24.26 -6.58
N GLN A 71 -29.87 -24.89 -7.06
CA GLN A 71 -30.84 -25.59 -6.19
C GLN A 71 -30.27 -26.85 -5.51
N TYR A 72 -29.11 -27.32 -5.98
CA TYR A 72 -28.38 -28.50 -5.51
C TYR A 72 -27.40 -28.23 -4.36
N GLU A 73 -26.91 -27.00 -4.22
CA GLU A 73 -25.85 -26.63 -3.27
C GLU A 73 -26.42 -26.08 -1.96
N ARG A 74 -27.26 -26.86 -1.29
CA ARG A 74 -27.72 -26.52 0.06
C ARG A 74 -26.63 -26.87 1.04
N LEU A 75 -26.07 -25.84 1.69
CA LEU A 75 -24.97 -25.94 2.65
C LEU A 75 -25.39 -26.80 3.86
N PHE A 76 -25.02 -28.08 3.89
CA PHE A 76 -25.04 -28.92 5.09
C PHE A 76 -24.15 -30.17 4.94
N SER A 77 -23.36 -30.50 5.97
CA SER A 77 -22.40 -31.63 6.01
C SER A 77 -22.94 -32.91 6.67
N PHE A 78 -24.20 -32.92 7.09
CA PHE A 78 -24.75 -34.04 7.85
C PHE A 78 -26.09 -34.47 7.30
N VAL A 79 -26.09 -35.25 6.21
CA VAL A 79 -27.28 -36.06 5.96
C VAL A 79 -27.02 -37.31 5.13
N LYS A 80 -27.51 -38.44 5.66
CA LYS A 80 -27.80 -39.64 4.89
C LYS A 80 -28.93 -39.29 3.91
N ASP A 81 -28.82 -39.72 2.67
CA ASP A 81 -29.82 -39.49 1.62
C ASP A 81 -31.14 -40.23 1.96
N ASN A 82 -32.01 -39.60 2.75
CA ASN A 82 -33.37 -40.09 3.02
C ASN A 82 -34.44 -39.06 2.64
N TYR A 83 -35.70 -39.49 2.58
CA TYR A 83 -36.81 -38.67 2.09
C TYR A 83 -37.12 -37.45 2.98
N SER A 84 -37.01 -37.55 4.31
CA SER A 84 -37.22 -36.42 5.25
C SER A 84 -36.19 -35.32 5.09
N THR A 85 -34.94 -35.70 4.84
CA THR A 85 -33.85 -34.78 4.54
C THR A 85 -34.15 -33.92 3.33
N ASN A 86 -34.63 -34.53 2.25
CA ASN A 86 -34.95 -33.80 1.03
C ASN A 86 -36.04 -32.75 1.26
N LEU A 87 -37.02 -33.03 2.12
CA LEU A 87 -38.06 -32.07 2.51
C LEU A 87 -37.51 -30.94 3.39
N VAL A 88 -36.59 -31.23 4.32
CA VAL A 88 -35.91 -30.20 5.12
C VAL A 88 -35.06 -29.28 4.24
N LEU A 89 -34.31 -29.87 3.30
CA LEU A 89 -33.54 -29.12 2.32
C LEU A 89 -34.47 -28.25 1.48
N LEU A 90 -35.59 -28.80 0.99
CA LEU A 90 -36.55 -28.09 0.14
C LEU A 90 -37.19 -26.87 0.79
N GLY A 91 -37.38 -26.94 2.10
CA GLY A 91 -38.02 -25.89 2.86
C GLY A 91 -39.53 -25.81 2.59
N PRO A 92 -40.23 -25.00 3.40
CA PRO A 92 -41.65 -24.69 3.22
C PRO A 92 -42.06 -24.23 1.81
N SER A 93 -41.16 -23.60 1.06
CA SER A 93 -41.38 -23.11 -0.30
C SER A 93 -41.60 -24.22 -1.33
N VAL A 94 -41.42 -25.50 -0.95
CA VAL A 94 -41.77 -26.67 -1.77
C VAL A 94 -43.19 -26.60 -2.33
N ILE A 95 -44.11 -25.94 -1.64
CA ILE A 95 -45.49 -25.74 -2.10
C ILE A 95 -45.57 -24.94 -3.40
N PHE A 96 -44.74 -23.91 -3.56
CA PHE A 96 -44.70 -23.07 -4.76
C PHE A 96 -44.10 -23.82 -5.94
N ARG A 97 -43.11 -24.67 -5.68
CA ARG A 97 -42.45 -25.53 -6.65
C ARG A 97 -43.42 -26.56 -7.23
N ILE A 98 -44.19 -27.20 -6.36
CA ILE A 98 -45.14 -28.27 -6.71
C ILE A 98 -46.36 -27.72 -7.44
N ASN A 99 -46.92 -26.60 -6.99
CA ASN A 99 -48.13 -26.04 -7.58
C ASN A 99 -47.97 -25.71 -9.07
N LYS A 100 -46.77 -25.29 -9.50
CA LYS A 100 -46.46 -25.01 -10.91
C LYS A 100 -46.20 -26.28 -11.73
N PHE A 101 -45.63 -27.32 -11.11
CA PHE A 101 -45.22 -28.54 -11.81
C PHE A 101 -46.32 -29.60 -11.91
N ALA A 102 -47.25 -29.61 -10.96
CA ALA A 102 -48.33 -30.59 -10.91
C ALA A 102 -49.21 -30.51 -12.18
N PRO A 103 -49.27 -31.57 -13.01
CA PRO A 103 -49.95 -31.50 -14.31
C PRO A 103 -51.47 -31.35 -14.16
N VAL A 104 -52.07 -31.95 -13.12
CA VAL A 104 -53.50 -31.84 -12.78
C VAL A 104 -53.69 -32.07 -11.28
N TRP A 105 -54.44 -31.19 -10.61
CA TRP A 105 -54.91 -31.40 -9.23
C TRP A 105 -56.28 -32.08 -9.23
N LYS A 106 -56.45 -33.14 -8.44
CA LYS A 106 -57.74 -33.82 -8.24
C LYS A 106 -58.34 -33.41 -6.89
N ALA A 107 -59.64 -33.15 -6.84
CA ALA A 107 -60.33 -32.88 -5.58
C ALA A 107 -60.17 -34.08 -4.63
N GLY A 108 -59.76 -33.81 -3.40
CA GLY A 108 -59.67 -34.78 -2.32
C GLY A 108 -60.85 -34.63 -1.34
N GLN A 109 -60.79 -35.39 -0.24
CA GLN A 109 -61.76 -35.28 0.83
C GLN A 109 -61.47 -34.07 1.72
N ASP A 110 -62.45 -33.18 1.89
CA ASP A 110 -62.38 -32.06 2.84
C ASP A 110 -62.13 -32.58 4.26
N ASP A 111 -61.38 -31.81 5.06
CA ASP A 111 -61.04 -32.18 6.44
C ASP A 111 -61.08 -30.97 7.38
N VAL A 112 -61.21 -31.22 8.69
CA VAL A 112 -61.21 -30.18 9.72
C VAL A 112 -59.82 -30.06 10.34
N ILE A 113 -59.06 -29.06 9.88
CA ILE A 113 -57.70 -28.81 10.36
C ILE A 113 -57.70 -27.56 11.23
N ARG A 114 -57.24 -27.71 12.48
CA ARG A 114 -57.21 -26.65 13.50
C ARG A 114 -58.59 -26.00 13.72
N GLY A 115 -59.64 -26.84 13.75
CA GLY A 115 -61.03 -26.41 13.99
C GLY A 115 -61.72 -25.73 12.80
N VAL A 116 -61.09 -25.67 11.62
CA VAL A 116 -61.65 -25.04 10.43
C VAL A 116 -61.78 -26.07 9.31
N LYS A 117 -62.94 -26.11 8.65
CA LYS A 117 -63.14 -26.93 7.45
C LYS A 117 -62.24 -26.43 6.32
N GLN A 118 -61.45 -27.33 5.74
CA GLN A 118 -60.52 -27.06 4.66
C GLN A 118 -60.84 -27.96 3.47
N HIS A 119 -60.69 -27.40 2.28
CA HIS A 119 -60.75 -28.16 1.05
C HIS A 119 -59.43 -28.87 0.80
N SER A 120 -59.47 -30.03 0.17
CA SER A 120 -58.25 -30.76 -0.17
C SER A 120 -58.15 -31.08 -1.65
N VAL A 121 -56.92 -31.15 -2.12
CA VAL A 121 -56.55 -31.51 -3.49
C VAL A 121 -55.32 -32.39 -3.47
N THR A 122 -55.30 -33.41 -4.32
CA THR A 122 -54.23 -34.40 -4.38
C THR A 122 -53.68 -34.48 -5.80
N THR A 123 -52.38 -34.67 -5.91
CA THR A 123 -51.68 -34.93 -7.17
C THR A 123 -50.58 -35.97 -6.96
N TYR A 124 -50.18 -36.61 -8.05
CA TYR A 124 -49.04 -37.52 -8.09
C TYR A 124 -47.97 -36.86 -8.94
N LEU A 125 -46.84 -36.51 -8.32
CA LEU A 125 -45.70 -35.93 -9.04
C LEU A 125 -44.96 -37.00 -9.85
N ASN A 126 -45.02 -38.24 -9.39
CA ASN A 126 -44.58 -39.42 -10.10
C ASN A 126 -45.32 -40.66 -9.54
N PRO A 127 -45.04 -41.88 -10.05
CA PRO A 127 -45.67 -43.11 -9.53
C PRO A 127 -45.38 -43.44 -8.06
N LYS A 128 -44.43 -42.75 -7.43
CA LYS A 128 -43.91 -43.04 -6.08
C LYS A 128 -44.07 -41.88 -5.08
N LEU A 129 -44.71 -40.77 -5.48
CA LEU A 129 -44.83 -39.54 -4.70
C LEU A 129 -46.22 -38.94 -4.86
N GLU A 130 -47.03 -39.14 -3.82
CA GLU A 130 -48.34 -38.51 -3.64
C GLU A 130 -48.20 -37.25 -2.80
N VAL A 131 -48.82 -36.16 -3.26
CA VAL A 131 -48.86 -34.88 -2.53
C VAL A 131 -50.30 -34.42 -2.39
N ARG A 132 -50.71 -34.08 -1.18
CA ARG A 132 -52.04 -33.53 -0.89
C ARG A 132 -51.94 -32.19 -0.20
N PHE A 133 -52.61 -31.18 -0.73
CA PHE A 133 -52.72 -29.86 -0.12
C PHE A 133 -54.08 -29.68 0.52
N TYR A 134 -54.09 -28.99 1.66
CA TYR A 134 -55.28 -28.53 2.35
C TYR A 134 -55.26 -27.02 2.43
N TYR A 135 -56.39 -26.38 2.12
CA TYR A 135 -56.50 -24.92 2.06
C TYR A 135 -57.89 -24.41 2.45
N LYS A 136 -57.97 -23.10 2.70
CA LYS A 136 -59.21 -22.38 2.99
C LYS A 136 -59.68 -21.62 1.75
N GLY A 137 -60.99 -21.44 1.59
CA GLY A 137 -61.56 -20.63 0.52
C GLY A 137 -61.61 -21.33 -0.83
N ASN A 138 -61.57 -20.56 -1.93
CA ASN A 138 -61.65 -21.12 -3.27
C ASN A 138 -60.34 -21.84 -3.69
N SER A 139 -60.43 -22.71 -4.69
CA SER A 139 -59.28 -23.52 -5.16
C SER A 139 -58.15 -22.69 -5.77
N LEU A 140 -58.46 -21.55 -6.40
CA LEU A 140 -57.49 -20.73 -7.13
C LEU A 140 -56.52 -19.99 -6.18
N GLU A 141 -57.04 -19.42 -5.10
CA GLU A 141 -56.25 -18.78 -4.05
C GLU A 141 -55.69 -19.80 -3.06
N GLY A 142 -56.48 -20.83 -2.75
CA GLY A 142 -56.13 -21.86 -1.77
C GLY A 142 -54.92 -22.71 -2.18
N LEU A 143 -54.78 -23.03 -3.47
CA LEU A 143 -53.60 -23.73 -4.01
C LEU A 143 -52.31 -22.91 -3.90
N LYS A 144 -52.41 -21.58 -3.92
CA LYS A 144 -51.24 -20.68 -3.75
C LYS A 144 -50.83 -20.54 -2.28
N ARG A 145 -51.75 -20.81 -1.34
CA ARG A 145 -51.53 -20.63 0.11
C ARG A 145 -52.12 -21.79 0.91
N PRO A 146 -51.62 -23.03 0.72
CA PRO A 146 -52.07 -24.15 1.51
C PRO A 146 -51.70 -23.96 2.98
N THR A 147 -52.60 -24.41 3.86
CA THR A 147 -52.41 -24.40 5.31
C THR A 147 -51.74 -25.68 5.81
N ARG A 148 -51.78 -26.76 5.02
CA ARG A 148 -51.09 -28.02 5.29
C ARG A 148 -50.80 -28.76 3.99
N ALA A 149 -49.63 -29.37 3.91
CA ALA A 149 -49.28 -30.31 2.84
C ALA A 149 -48.97 -31.69 3.43
N TRP A 150 -49.36 -32.73 2.72
CA TRP A 150 -49.06 -34.11 3.05
C TRP A 150 -48.24 -34.72 1.95
N PHE A 151 -47.18 -35.42 2.33
CA PHE A 151 -46.26 -36.09 1.42
C PHE A 151 -46.25 -37.57 1.76
N ARG A 152 -46.44 -38.40 0.74
CA ARG A 152 -46.36 -39.85 0.86
C ARG A 152 -45.50 -40.40 -0.27
N GLY A 153 -44.44 -41.11 0.08
CA GLY A 153 -43.54 -41.68 -0.92
C GLY A 153 -42.56 -42.71 -0.37
N TYR A 154 -41.68 -43.18 -1.24
CA TYR A 154 -40.69 -44.22 -0.94
C TYR A 154 -39.27 -43.68 -1.05
N ASP A 155 -38.40 -44.05 -0.12
CA ASP A 155 -36.97 -43.78 -0.21
C ASP A 155 -36.33 -44.64 -1.33
N PRO A 156 -35.80 -44.03 -2.41
CA PRO A 156 -35.23 -44.78 -3.52
C PRO A 156 -33.92 -45.50 -3.18
N ASN A 157 -33.24 -45.16 -2.08
CA ASN A 157 -31.93 -45.71 -1.73
C ASN A 157 -31.99 -46.97 -0.85
N TYR A 158 -33.18 -47.35 -0.38
CA TYR A 158 -33.37 -48.55 0.45
C TYR A 158 -34.20 -49.61 -0.29
N MET A 159 -33.55 -50.68 -0.75
CA MET A 159 -34.28 -51.88 -1.21
C MET A 159 -35.02 -52.49 -0.01
N GLY A 160 -36.34 -52.29 0.03
CA GLY A 160 -37.21 -52.69 1.14
C GLY A 160 -37.81 -51.53 1.96
N SER A 161 -37.70 -50.28 1.49
CA SER A 161 -38.23 -49.10 2.19
C SER A 161 -39.72 -49.22 2.53
N THR A 162 -40.04 -48.96 3.80
CA THR A 162 -41.41 -48.61 4.24
C THR A 162 -41.84 -47.30 3.57
N GLU A 163 -43.15 -47.12 3.46
CA GLU A 163 -43.71 -45.90 2.87
C GLU A 163 -43.67 -44.76 3.89
N ASP A 164 -42.86 -43.74 3.64
CA ASP A 164 -42.72 -42.61 4.54
C ASP A 164 -43.83 -41.59 4.32
N LYS A 165 -44.34 -41.03 5.43
CA LYS A 165 -45.47 -40.09 5.43
C LYS A 165 -45.11 -38.87 6.26
N PHE A 166 -45.13 -37.71 5.62
CA PHE A 166 -44.78 -36.44 6.26
C PHE A 166 -45.91 -35.42 6.18
N TRP A 167 -46.11 -34.72 7.29
CA TRP A 167 -46.98 -33.56 7.37
C TRP A 167 -46.16 -32.29 7.40
N PHE A 168 -46.49 -31.37 6.50
CA PHE A 168 -45.95 -30.03 6.44
C PHE A 168 -47.03 -29.05 6.88
N ASP A 169 -46.96 -28.64 8.14
CA ASP A 169 -47.91 -27.74 8.77
C ASP A 169 -47.50 -26.29 8.54
N ILE A 170 -48.22 -25.55 7.69
CA ILE A 170 -47.86 -24.17 7.33
C ILE A 170 -48.65 -23.22 8.22
N TYR A 171 -47.96 -22.39 8.98
CA TYR A 171 -48.58 -21.42 9.90
C TYR A 171 -48.72 -20.04 9.27
N SER A 172 -47.74 -19.65 8.46
CA SER A 172 -47.76 -18.35 7.79
C SER A 172 -47.00 -18.40 6.47
N ILE A 173 -47.57 -17.75 5.45
CA ILE A 173 -46.91 -17.38 4.20
C ILE A 173 -47.16 -15.89 4.06
N THR A 174 -46.16 -15.07 4.35
CA THR A 174 -46.34 -13.63 4.45
C THR A 174 -45.29 -12.91 3.64
N ARG A 175 -45.72 -11.99 2.78
CA ARG A 175 -44.85 -11.00 2.18
C ARG A 175 -44.59 -9.89 3.20
N VAL A 176 -43.33 -9.53 3.40
CA VAL A 176 -42.91 -8.54 4.40
C VAL A 176 -42.13 -7.41 3.75
N ASP A 177 -42.20 -6.22 4.35
CA ASP A 177 -41.43 -5.05 3.89
C ASP A 177 -40.01 -5.02 4.45
N GLN A 178 -39.71 -5.88 5.44
CA GLN A 178 -38.37 -6.04 5.99
C GLN A 178 -37.38 -6.41 4.88
N ASN A 179 -36.26 -5.69 4.79
CA ASN A 179 -35.22 -6.03 3.82
C ASN A 179 -34.52 -7.35 4.24
N PHE A 180 -34.58 -8.34 3.37
CA PHE A 180 -33.97 -9.66 3.59
C PHE A 180 -32.57 -9.81 3.02
N ASP A 181 -31.99 -8.79 2.37
CA ASP A 181 -30.65 -8.84 1.77
C ASP A 181 -29.59 -9.41 2.70
N THR A 182 -29.60 -9.01 3.97
CA THR A 182 -28.64 -9.46 4.98
C THR A 182 -29.04 -10.77 5.64
N ILE A 183 -30.32 -11.15 5.59
CA ILE A 183 -30.86 -12.34 6.23
C ILE A 183 -30.67 -13.58 5.35
N VAL A 184 -30.88 -13.46 4.04
CA VAL A 184 -30.77 -14.58 3.08
C VAL A 184 -29.34 -14.80 2.58
N THR A 185 -28.38 -14.20 3.27
CA THR A 185 -26.98 -14.18 2.91
C THR A 185 -26.17 -15.05 3.89
N PRO A 186 -25.31 -15.97 3.41
CA PRO A 186 -24.52 -16.82 4.27
C PRO A 186 -23.66 -16.03 5.26
N LYS A 187 -23.51 -16.56 6.48
CA LYS A 187 -22.54 -16.02 7.45
C LYS A 187 -21.13 -16.49 7.09
N PRO A 188 -20.16 -15.57 6.87
CA PRO A 188 -18.79 -15.95 6.54
C PRO A 188 -18.06 -16.66 7.69
N GLY A 189 -17.13 -17.53 7.31
CA GLY A 189 -16.18 -18.23 8.18
C GLY A 189 -16.68 -19.54 8.79
N ILE A 190 -17.72 -20.15 8.20
CA ILE A 190 -18.19 -21.49 8.53
C ILE A 190 -17.80 -22.43 7.38
N VAL A 191 -16.99 -23.45 7.67
CA VAL A 191 -16.51 -24.41 6.68
C VAL A 191 -17.68 -25.22 6.12
N CYS A 192 -17.88 -25.19 4.80
CA CYS A 192 -18.75 -26.14 4.12
C CYS A 192 -18.02 -26.77 2.94
N ASP A 193 -17.65 -28.04 3.07
CA ASP A 193 -16.84 -28.77 2.08
C ASP A 193 -17.51 -28.81 0.70
N ARG A 194 -18.85 -28.85 0.64
CA ARG A 194 -19.61 -28.82 -0.62
C ARG A 194 -19.45 -27.51 -1.41
N TYR A 195 -19.30 -26.38 -0.71
CA TYR A 195 -19.06 -25.08 -1.33
C TYR A 195 -17.68 -25.00 -2.00
N PHE A 196 -16.70 -25.76 -1.49
CA PHE A 196 -15.34 -25.87 -2.04
C PHE A 196 -15.16 -27.02 -3.03
N SER A 197 -16.10 -27.96 -3.14
CA SER A 197 -15.95 -29.14 -4.00
C SER A 197 -16.52 -29.00 -5.41
N GLU A 198 -17.50 -28.12 -5.64
CA GLU A 198 -18.18 -28.05 -6.95
C GLU A 198 -17.71 -26.88 -7.83
N SER A 199 -17.61 -27.16 -9.13
CA SER A 199 -17.31 -26.24 -10.24
C SER A 199 -18.58 -25.55 -10.76
N SER A 200 -19.45 -25.08 -9.86
CA SER A 200 -20.70 -24.43 -10.25
C SER A 200 -20.50 -22.97 -10.68
N ALA A 201 -21.53 -22.38 -11.31
CA ALA A 201 -21.49 -21.07 -11.96
C ALA A 201 -21.12 -19.88 -11.04
N LYS A 202 -21.07 -20.05 -9.71
CA LYS A 202 -20.50 -19.07 -8.77
C LYS A 202 -18.98 -18.92 -8.88
N ALA A 203 -18.28 -19.88 -9.50
CA ALA A 203 -16.85 -19.80 -9.82
C ALA A 203 -16.51 -18.78 -10.93
N LYS A 204 -17.49 -18.01 -11.44
CA LYS A 204 -17.29 -17.05 -12.55
C LYS A 204 -17.00 -15.62 -12.12
N VAL A 205 -17.25 -15.22 -10.87
CA VAL A 205 -16.85 -13.88 -10.42
C VAL A 205 -15.38 -13.94 -10.05
N PRO A 206 -14.47 -13.32 -10.84
CA PRO A 206 -13.05 -13.40 -10.58
C PRO A 206 -12.73 -12.77 -9.22
N PHE A 207 -11.76 -13.36 -8.51
CA PHE A 207 -11.24 -12.73 -7.31
C PHE A 207 -10.52 -11.42 -7.69
N PRO A 208 -10.74 -10.30 -6.99
CA PRO A 208 -10.12 -9.02 -7.32
C PRO A 208 -8.65 -9.01 -6.90
N LYS A 209 -7.78 -9.57 -7.74
CA LYS A 209 -6.33 -9.51 -7.55
C LYS A 209 -5.82 -8.10 -7.80
N LEU A 210 -4.72 -7.76 -7.12
CA LEU A 210 -4.02 -6.50 -7.38
C LEU A 210 -3.28 -6.56 -8.71
N THR A 211 -3.44 -5.49 -9.49
CA THR A 211 -2.72 -5.25 -10.74
C THR A 211 -1.74 -4.10 -10.64
N GLN A 212 -1.83 -3.31 -9.57
CA GLN A 212 -0.95 -2.17 -9.29
C GLN A 212 0.34 -2.65 -8.63
N HIS A 213 1.43 -1.90 -8.85
CA HIS A 213 2.76 -2.22 -8.33
C HIS A 213 3.11 -1.47 -7.04
N SER A 214 2.24 -0.60 -6.55
CA SER A 214 2.44 0.08 -5.28
C SER A 214 1.16 0.08 -4.45
N LEU A 215 1.32 0.11 -3.14
CA LEU A 215 0.22 -0.02 -2.19
C LEU A 215 0.54 0.69 -0.88
N HIS A 216 -0.42 1.46 -0.39
CA HIS A 216 -0.45 2.02 0.95
C HIS A 216 -1.75 1.62 1.66
N PHE A 217 -1.67 1.25 2.94
CA PHE A 217 -2.84 1.06 3.80
C PHE A 217 -2.49 1.08 5.28
N ILE A 218 -3.51 1.32 6.10
CA ILE A 218 -3.48 1.10 7.54
C ILE A 218 -4.37 -0.10 7.88
N ALA A 219 -3.80 -1.12 8.52
CA ALA A 219 -4.49 -2.33 8.96
C ALA A 219 -4.63 -2.35 10.49
N LYS A 220 -5.88 -2.37 10.97
CA LYS A 220 -6.21 -2.57 12.39
C LYS A 220 -6.71 -3.98 12.62
N THR A 221 -5.92 -4.78 13.32
CA THR A 221 -6.20 -6.18 13.62
C THR A 221 -6.66 -6.34 15.05
N LYS A 222 -7.81 -7.00 15.23
CA LYS A 222 -8.37 -7.37 16.52
C LYS A 222 -8.56 -8.89 16.58
N GLY A 223 -7.94 -9.52 17.58
CA GLY A 223 -8.09 -10.94 17.84
C GLY A 223 -9.09 -11.23 18.94
N LEU A 224 -10.00 -12.18 18.72
CA LEU A 224 -10.75 -12.85 19.78
C LEU A 224 -9.96 -14.11 20.17
N ASN A 225 -9.36 -14.10 21.37
CA ASN A 225 -8.48 -15.17 21.88
C ASN A 225 -7.24 -15.46 20.99
N ALA A 226 -6.92 -14.59 20.03
CA ALA A 226 -5.87 -14.78 19.03
C ALA A 226 -4.65 -13.84 19.19
N GLY A 227 -4.58 -13.07 20.29
CA GLY A 227 -3.47 -12.15 20.58
C GLY A 227 -3.91 -10.71 20.84
N PRO A 228 -2.95 -9.80 21.13
CA PRO A 228 -3.22 -8.38 21.35
C PRO A 228 -3.68 -7.67 20.06
N ALA A 229 -4.36 -6.53 20.21
CA ALA A 229 -4.70 -5.68 19.08
C ALA A 229 -3.43 -5.08 18.46
N LYS A 230 -3.39 -5.05 17.13
CA LYS A 230 -2.25 -4.58 16.32
C LYS A 230 -2.73 -3.51 15.36
N ASN A 231 -1.93 -2.47 15.16
CA ASN A 231 -2.13 -1.46 14.14
C ASN A 231 -0.87 -1.39 13.26
N ASP A 232 -1.03 -1.63 11.96
CA ASP A 232 0.04 -1.62 10.98
C ASP A 232 -0.21 -0.53 9.95
N GLU A 233 0.75 0.37 9.74
CA GLU A 233 0.79 1.25 8.58
C GLU A 233 1.83 0.69 7.60
N VAL A 234 1.40 0.42 6.36
CA VAL A 234 2.17 -0.32 5.37
C VAL A 234 2.31 0.50 4.10
N TYR A 235 3.55 0.67 3.64
CA TYR A 235 3.89 1.16 2.32
C TYR A 235 4.66 0.05 1.61
N ALA A 236 4.26 -0.34 0.41
CA ALA A 236 4.94 -1.39 -0.33
C ALA A 236 4.98 -1.06 -1.82
N ASP A 237 6.13 -1.34 -2.44
CA ASP A 237 6.39 -1.07 -3.85
C ASP A 237 7.09 -2.28 -4.48
N GLU A 238 6.35 -2.98 -5.33
CA GLU A 238 6.77 -4.16 -6.09
C GLU A 238 7.79 -3.81 -7.17
N MET A 239 7.71 -2.61 -7.75
CA MET A 239 8.65 -2.16 -8.79
C MET A 239 10.03 -1.92 -8.19
N TYR A 240 10.07 -1.33 -7.00
CA TYR A 240 11.31 -1.05 -6.27
C TYR A 240 11.71 -2.16 -5.30
N GLN A 241 10.88 -3.21 -5.16
CA GLN A 241 11.14 -4.38 -4.31
C GLN A 241 11.47 -3.97 -2.87
N ILE A 242 10.64 -3.07 -2.33
CA ILE A 242 10.83 -2.44 -1.02
C ILE A 242 9.49 -2.29 -0.29
N ALA A 243 9.50 -2.44 1.04
CA ALA A 243 8.33 -2.17 1.86
C ALA A 243 8.73 -1.51 3.20
N ARG A 244 7.85 -0.70 3.77
CA ARG A 244 7.97 -0.15 5.13
C ARG A 244 6.73 -0.52 5.91
N ILE A 245 6.93 -1.08 7.10
CA ILE A 245 5.85 -1.49 7.98
C ILE A 245 6.09 -0.88 9.36
N LYS A 246 5.16 -0.02 9.78
CA LYS A 246 5.12 0.53 11.13
C LYS A 246 4.05 -0.19 11.91
N THR A 247 4.47 -0.93 12.93
CA THR A 247 3.56 -1.69 13.79
C THR A 247 3.46 -1.02 15.15
N SER A 248 2.24 -0.94 15.68
CA SER A 248 1.96 -0.64 17.08
C SER A 248 1.13 -1.77 17.68
N THR A 249 1.65 -2.43 18.72
CA THR A 249 0.97 -3.53 19.42
C THR A 249 0.70 -3.13 20.87
N TYR A 250 -0.53 -3.30 21.33
CA TYR A 250 -0.90 -3.04 22.73
C TYR A 250 -0.53 -4.24 23.59
N GLY A 251 0.50 -4.10 24.44
CA GLY A 251 0.96 -5.16 25.35
C GLY A 251 -0.04 -5.47 26.47
N LYS A 252 0.20 -6.59 27.18
CA LYS A 252 -0.62 -7.00 28.35
C LYS A 252 -0.55 -6.02 29.53
N ASP A 253 0.52 -5.22 29.59
CA ASP A 253 0.81 -4.27 30.67
C ASP A 253 0.50 -2.80 30.29
N ASN A 254 -0.35 -2.56 29.27
CA ASN A 254 -0.63 -1.25 28.66
C ASN A 254 0.56 -0.53 28.01
N GLU A 255 1.76 -1.12 27.97
CA GLU A 255 2.87 -0.58 27.20
C GLU A 255 2.66 -0.84 25.69
N THR A 256 2.85 0.21 24.88
CA THR A 256 2.73 0.12 23.42
C THR A 256 4.09 -0.17 22.82
N ILE A 257 4.26 -1.37 22.25
CA ILE A 257 5.46 -1.73 21.50
C ILE A 257 5.29 -1.19 20.09
N LYS A 258 6.20 -0.29 19.67
CA LYS A 258 6.25 0.25 18.32
C LYS A 258 7.47 -0.30 17.60
N THR A 259 7.27 -0.81 16.39
CA THR A 259 8.36 -1.17 15.47
C THR A 259 8.18 -0.42 14.16
N ASP A 260 9.28 -0.06 13.53
CA ASP A 260 9.31 0.60 12.22
C ASP A 260 10.44 -0.05 11.42
N ILE A 261 10.07 -0.79 10.38
CA ILE A 261 11.00 -1.63 9.63
C ILE A 261 10.85 -1.34 8.14
N ILE A 262 11.97 -1.10 7.47
CA ILE A 262 12.08 -1.09 6.01
C ILE A 262 12.69 -2.42 5.55
N TYR A 263 12.00 -3.12 4.67
CA TYR A 263 12.42 -4.36 4.03
C TYR A 263 12.92 -4.06 2.62
N ASP A 264 14.20 -4.31 2.35
CA ASP A 264 14.78 -4.30 0.99
C ASP A 264 14.87 -5.74 0.49
N TYR A 265 13.96 -6.15 -0.40
CA TYR A 265 13.88 -7.52 -0.90
C TYR A 265 14.99 -7.82 -1.93
N GLN A 266 15.56 -6.80 -2.57
CA GLN A 266 16.66 -6.99 -3.52
C GLN A 266 17.93 -7.42 -2.79
N LEU A 267 18.21 -6.76 -1.66
CA LEU A 267 19.37 -7.05 -0.81
C LEU A 267 19.05 -8.06 0.30
N GLY A 268 17.78 -8.32 0.62
CA GLY A 268 17.40 -9.21 1.71
C GLY A 268 17.81 -8.64 3.07
N LEU A 269 17.57 -7.34 3.27
CA LEU A 269 17.90 -6.61 4.48
C LEU A 269 16.65 -6.06 5.15
N GLU A 270 16.70 -6.02 6.48
CA GLU A 270 15.74 -5.35 7.34
C GLU A 270 16.45 -4.16 8.00
N TYR A 271 15.90 -2.95 7.83
CA TYR A 271 16.34 -1.73 8.49
C TYR A 271 15.33 -1.39 9.58
N GLU A 272 15.71 -1.54 10.84
CA GLU A 272 14.84 -1.31 12.00
C GLU A 272 15.17 0.04 12.64
N PHE A 273 14.16 0.88 12.83
CA PHE A 273 14.28 2.22 13.43
C PHE A 273 13.73 2.20 14.86
N THR A 274 14.59 2.56 15.82
CA THR A 274 14.22 2.66 17.24
C THR A 274 13.81 4.08 17.63
N GLN A 275 13.10 4.23 18.76
CA GLN A 275 12.67 5.54 19.28
C GLN A 275 13.84 6.48 19.64
N GLU A 276 15.07 5.98 19.76
CA GLU A 276 16.29 6.76 20.00
C GLU A 276 17.03 7.17 18.71
N GLU A 277 16.37 7.16 17.55
CA GLU A 277 16.94 7.44 16.21
C GLU A 277 18.10 6.52 15.79
N LYS A 278 18.34 5.42 16.52
CA LYS A 278 19.31 4.41 16.10
C LYS A 278 18.65 3.48 15.09
N CYS A 279 19.23 3.43 13.89
CA CYS A 279 18.92 2.40 12.90
C CYS A 279 19.82 1.18 13.09
N SER A 280 19.22 -0.01 13.09
CA SER A 280 19.91 -1.30 12.99
C SER A 280 19.63 -1.99 11.66
N VAL A 281 20.64 -2.70 11.16
CA VAL A 281 20.55 -3.47 9.90
C VAL A 281 20.71 -4.95 10.23
N SER A 282 19.75 -5.75 9.81
CA SER A 282 19.71 -7.21 10.04
C SER A 282 19.37 -8.00 8.77
N PRO A 283 19.72 -9.30 8.72
CA PRO A 283 19.38 -10.15 7.59
C PRO A 283 17.87 -10.45 7.58
N MET A 284 17.28 -10.41 6.38
CA MET A 284 15.87 -10.71 6.21
C MET A 284 15.57 -12.21 6.29
N SER A 285 14.43 -12.55 6.89
CA SER A 285 13.94 -13.93 7.03
C SER A 285 12.96 -14.32 5.91
N LEU A 286 12.77 -15.63 5.68
CA LEU A 286 11.71 -16.14 4.79
C LEU A 286 10.29 -15.92 5.37
N SER A 287 10.18 -15.48 6.62
CA SER A 287 8.93 -15.02 7.23
C SER A 287 8.64 -13.54 6.95
N ALA A 288 9.51 -12.83 6.22
CA ALA A 288 9.26 -11.45 5.84
C ALA A 288 7.93 -11.30 5.06
N PRO A 289 7.17 -10.23 5.27
CA PRO A 289 5.84 -10.08 4.67
C PRO A 289 5.89 -10.09 3.14
N GLY A 290 4.89 -10.68 2.48
CA GLY A 290 4.76 -10.63 1.01
C GLY A 290 5.85 -11.36 0.21
N ILE A 291 6.70 -12.18 0.84
CA ILE A 291 7.80 -12.84 0.14
C ILE A 291 7.33 -14.05 -0.68
N VAL A 292 7.78 -14.14 -1.94
CA VAL A 292 7.52 -15.28 -2.84
C VAL A 292 8.80 -15.69 -3.58
N GLU A 293 8.89 -16.96 -3.96
CA GLU A 293 9.96 -17.43 -4.85
C GLU A 293 9.64 -17.04 -6.31
N ASP A 294 10.57 -16.35 -6.96
CA ASP A 294 10.45 -15.92 -8.34
C ASP A 294 10.73 -17.07 -9.30
N SER A 295 9.66 -17.78 -9.66
CA SER A 295 9.67 -18.88 -10.62
C SER A 295 10.11 -18.50 -12.03
N SER A 296 10.19 -17.20 -12.38
CA SER A 296 10.69 -16.76 -13.70
C SER A 296 12.20 -16.88 -13.83
N LEU A 297 12.92 -16.98 -12.70
CA LEU A 297 14.37 -17.14 -12.68
C LEU A 297 14.70 -18.62 -12.52
N THR A 298 15.69 -19.09 -13.29
CA THR A 298 16.15 -20.50 -13.31
C THR A 298 16.49 -21.09 -11.94
N TYR A 299 16.73 -20.23 -10.94
CA TYR A 299 17.24 -20.58 -9.62
C TYR A 299 16.35 -20.13 -8.44
N GLY A 300 15.23 -19.44 -8.72
CA GLY A 300 14.21 -19.09 -7.73
C GLY A 300 14.68 -18.10 -6.65
N ASN A 301 15.05 -16.87 -7.01
CA ASN A 301 15.31 -15.82 -6.01
C ASN A 301 14.01 -15.36 -5.36
N TYR A 302 14.06 -14.88 -4.13
CA TYR A 302 12.87 -14.36 -3.46
C TYR A 302 12.63 -12.88 -3.79
N LYS A 303 11.36 -12.51 -3.90
CA LYS A 303 10.91 -11.15 -4.19
C LYS A 303 9.65 -10.79 -3.41
N LEU A 304 9.36 -9.49 -3.32
CA LEU A 304 8.08 -8.96 -2.85
C LEU A 304 6.99 -9.17 -3.91
N ASP A 305 5.85 -9.66 -3.46
CA ASP A 305 4.59 -9.74 -4.19
C ASP A 305 3.46 -9.18 -3.29
N LEU A 306 2.79 -8.14 -3.77
CA LEU A 306 1.70 -7.44 -3.07
C LEU A 306 0.46 -8.32 -2.93
N ASN A 307 0.21 -9.23 -3.88
CA ASN A 307 -0.87 -10.20 -3.72
C ASN A 307 -0.55 -11.14 -2.56
N ARG A 308 0.69 -11.63 -2.44
CA ARG A 308 1.11 -12.43 -1.28
C ARG A 308 1.04 -11.64 0.02
N LEU A 309 1.40 -10.35 0.02
CA LEU A 309 1.34 -9.48 1.20
C LEU A 309 -0.08 -9.41 1.81
N LEU A 310 -1.11 -9.42 0.96
CA LEU A 310 -2.53 -9.42 1.37
C LEU A 310 -3.18 -10.82 1.38
N ASN A 311 -2.40 -11.89 1.13
CA ASN A 311 -2.87 -13.27 0.93
C ASN A 311 -3.88 -13.45 -0.21
N PHE A 312 -3.76 -12.68 -1.30
CA PHE A 312 -4.58 -12.72 -2.53
C PHE A 312 -4.17 -13.82 -3.52
N ASP A 313 -3.06 -14.51 -3.24
CA ASP A 313 -2.53 -15.65 -3.99
C ASP A 313 -3.30 -16.96 -3.75
N LEU A 314 -4.18 -16.98 -2.74
CA LEU A 314 -4.98 -18.15 -2.38
C LEU A 314 -6.18 -18.37 -3.31
N ASN A 315 -6.78 -19.57 -3.25
CA ASN A 315 -7.89 -19.95 -4.13
C ASN A 315 -9.26 -19.55 -3.54
N TYR A 316 -9.58 -18.27 -3.70
CA TYR A 316 -10.80 -17.67 -3.18
C TYR A 316 -12.06 -17.98 -4.00
N ARG A 317 -13.17 -18.23 -3.32
CA ARG A 317 -14.50 -18.44 -3.91
C ARG A 317 -15.48 -17.34 -3.50
N TYR A 318 -16.19 -16.79 -4.48
CA TYR A 318 -17.14 -15.70 -4.26
C TYR A 318 -18.39 -16.15 -3.49
N LEU A 319 -18.56 -15.61 -2.27
CA LEU A 319 -19.69 -15.94 -1.39
C LEU A 319 -20.96 -15.17 -1.78
N GLY A 320 -20.82 -13.92 -2.21
CA GLY A 320 -21.95 -13.01 -2.39
C GLY A 320 -21.73 -11.68 -1.67
N PRO A 321 -22.73 -10.79 -1.70
CA PRO A 321 -22.76 -9.67 -0.78
C PRO A 321 -22.91 -10.20 0.65
N VAL A 322 -22.22 -9.63 1.65
CA VAL A 322 -22.24 -10.06 3.05
C VAL A 322 -22.19 -8.87 4.01
N LEU A 323 -22.52 -9.12 5.28
CA LEU A 323 -22.24 -8.18 6.37
C LEU A 323 -20.87 -8.50 6.97
N PHE A 324 -20.08 -7.45 7.19
CA PHE A 324 -18.86 -7.55 7.98
C PHE A 324 -19.18 -7.07 9.40
N GLU A 325 -19.31 -7.98 10.37
CA GLU A 325 -19.81 -7.65 11.74
C GLU A 325 -19.02 -6.52 12.45
N ASP A 326 -17.79 -6.30 12.02
CA ASP A 326 -16.89 -5.27 12.52
C ASP A 326 -17.09 -3.88 11.86
N ARG A 327 -17.91 -3.79 10.81
CA ARG A 327 -18.25 -2.56 10.08
C ARG A 327 -19.70 -2.64 9.60
N ASP A 328 -20.59 -1.78 10.12
CA ASP A 328 -22.00 -1.72 9.71
C ASP A 328 -22.19 -1.11 8.30
N GLU A 329 -21.46 -1.61 7.31
CA GLU A 329 -21.54 -1.18 5.91
C GLU A 329 -22.37 -2.15 5.09
N ILE A 330 -23.44 -1.62 4.53
CA ILE A 330 -24.32 -2.34 3.63
C ILE A 330 -23.70 -2.28 2.23
N GLY A 331 -23.51 -3.45 1.58
CA GLY A 331 -23.05 -3.53 0.19
C GLY A 331 -21.66 -4.12 -0.04
N LEU A 332 -21.02 -4.68 1.00
CA LEU A 332 -19.76 -5.41 0.85
C LEU A 332 -19.95 -6.76 0.16
N HIS A 333 -18.95 -7.16 -0.61
CA HIS A 333 -18.85 -8.45 -1.29
C HIS A 333 -17.73 -9.27 -0.66
N ALA A 334 -17.95 -10.58 -0.46
CA ALA A 334 -16.94 -11.44 0.14
C ALA A 334 -16.51 -12.61 -0.73
N TRP A 335 -15.25 -12.97 -0.56
CA TRP A 335 -14.66 -14.20 -1.07
C TRP A 335 -14.01 -14.97 0.06
N GLU A 336 -14.03 -16.29 -0.04
CA GLU A 336 -13.59 -17.16 1.04
C GLU A 336 -12.75 -18.33 0.54
N THR A 337 -11.77 -18.72 1.34
CA THR A 337 -10.93 -19.90 1.11
C THR A 337 -10.78 -20.71 2.39
N LEU A 338 -10.73 -22.03 2.25
CA LEU A 338 -10.37 -22.97 3.31
C LEU A 338 -8.90 -23.33 3.16
N ASN A 339 -8.11 -23.06 4.19
CA ASN A 339 -6.69 -23.37 4.23
C ASN A 339 -6.38 -24.31 5.40
N LYS A 340 -5.20 -24.93 5.34
CA LYS A 340 -4.72 -25.90 6.34
C LYS A 340 -3.48 -25.39 7.06
N ASP A 341 -3.28 -25.88 8.28
CA ASP A 341 -2.05 -25.73 9.06
C ASP A 341 -1.65 -24.27 9.33
N PHE A 342 -2.51 -23.54 10.08
CA PHE A 342 -2.23 -22.18 10.52
C PHE A 342 -1.77 -22.12 11.96
N GLU A 343 -0.70 -21.37 12.21
CA GLU A 343 -0.16 -21.15 13.54
C GLU A 343 -0.70 -19.84 14.13
N VAL A 344 -1.31 -19.92 15.31
CA VAL A 344 -1.67 -18.74 16.13
C VAL A 344 -0.99 -18.88 17.48
N GLY A 345 0.01 -18.03 17.72
CA GLY A 345 0.88 -18.16 18.90
C GLY A 345 1.68 -19.46 18.83
N GLU A 346 1.55 -20.31 19.85
CA GLU A 346 2.25 -21.61 19.94
C GLU A 346 1.40 -22.80 19.47
N THR A 347 0.19 -22.56 18.93
CA THR A 347 -0.75 -23.64 18.55
C THR A 347 -1.00 -23.65 17.05
N THR A 348 -0.79 -24.81 16.42
CA THR A 348 -1.11 -25.07 15.01
C THR A 348 -2.52 -25.64 14.89
N TYR A 349 -3.35 -25.04 14.03
CA TYR A 349 -4.71 -25.46 13.75
C TYR A 349 -4.82 -26.10 12.37
N SER A 350 -5.50 -27.24 12.29
CA SER A 350 -5.58 -28.06 11.07
C SER A 350 -6.35 -27.40 9.93
N ASN A 351 -7.38 -26.61 10.24
CA ASN A 351 -8.21 -25.91 9.26
C ASN A 351 -8.52 -24.49 9.75
N PHE A 352 -8.49 -23.53 8.84
CA PHE A 352 -8.92 -22.16 9.08
C PHE A 352 -9.54 -21.58 7.82
N VAL A 353 -10.45 -20.62 8.02
CA VAL A 353 -11.16 -19.97 6.93
C VAL A 353 -10.73 -18.52 6.84
N THR A 354 -10.26 -18.12 5.67
CA THR A 354 -9.94 -16.73 5.36
C THR A 354 -11.04 -16.15 4.48
N THR A 355 -11.69 -15.09 4.95
CA THR A 355 -12.67 -14.32 4.19
C THR A 355 -12.11 -12.93 3.91
N GLN A 356 -12.12 -12.53 2.64
CA GLN A 356 -11.74 -11.20 2.17
C GLN A 356 -13.01 -10.41 1.83
N TYR A 357 -13.14 -9.18 2.33
CA TYR A 357 -14.30 -8.32 2.16
C TYR A 357 -13.91 -7.11 1.32
N PHE A 358 -14.67 -6.89 0.24
CA PHE A 358 -14.44 -5.81 -0.70
C PHE A 358 -15.66 -4.92 -0.84
N SER A 359 -15.44 -3.63 -1.01
CA SER A 359 -16.47 -2.70 -1.47
C SER A 359 -16.40 -2.56 -2.98
N LYS A 360 -17.56 -2.46 -3.63
CA LYS A 360 -17.64 -2.20 -5.07
C LYS A 360 -17.55 -0.69 -5.30
N LEU A 361 -16.59 -0.23 -6.11
CA LEU A 361 -16.52 1.18 -6.50
C LEU A 361 -17.72 1.54 -7.39
N THR A 362 -18.33 2.70 -7.14
CA THR A 362 -19.56 3.16 -7.82
C THR A 362 -19.31 3.77 -9.20
N ASP A 363 -18.05 3.98 -9.59
CA ASP A 363 -17.67 4.85 -10.72
C ASP A 363 -17.53 4.11 -12.07
N GLY A 364 -18.14 2.93 -12.20
CA GLY A 364 -18.26 2.23 -13.49
C GLY A 364 -17.00 1.51 -13.99
N GLN A 365 -15.86 1.63 -13.31
CA GLN A 365 -14.74 0.70 -13.43
C GLN A 365 -14.98 -0.52 -12.52
N THR A 366 -14.62 -1.71 -13.00
CA THR A 366 -14.89 -3.01 -12.35
C THR A 366 -14.01 -3.31 -11.14
N ASP A 367 -13.59 -2.29 -10.39
CA ASP A 367 -12.56 -2.45 -9.37
C ASP A 367 -13.17 -2.48 -7.97
N TYR A 368 -12.73 -3.48 -7.20
CA TYR A 368 -13.14 -3.75 -5.83
C TYR A 368 -12.03 -3.24 -4.90
N THR A 369 -12.38 -2.52 -3.83
CA THR A 369 -11.41 -2.06 -2.82
C THR A 369 -11.46 -2.97 -1.60
N LEU A 370 -10.32 -3.43 -1.10
CA LEU A 370 -10.23 -4.25 0.10
C LEU A 370 -10.65 -3.42 1.33
N VAL A 371 -11.53 -3.97 2.14
CA VAL A 371 -12.10 -3.29 3.32
C VAL A 371 -11.79 -4.04 4.61
N GLY A 372 -11.78 -5.36 4.54
CA GLY A 372 -11.54 -6.18 5.71
C GLY A 372 -11.12 -7.59 5.35
N THR A 373 -10.51 -8.25 6.33
CA THR A 373 -10.15 -9.66 6.25
C THR A 373 -10.50 -10.31 7.58
N THR A 374 -11.18 -11.45 7.54
CA THR A 374 -11.38 -12.27 8.73
C THR A 374 -10.72 -13.62 8.56
N LEU A 375 -9.94 -14.01 9.56
CA LEU A 375 -9.46 -15.36 9.71
C LEU A 375 -10.21 -16.00 10.88
N LYS A 376 -10.95 -17.07 10.61
CA LYS A 376 -11.73 -17.79 11.63
C LYS A 376 -11.25 -19.22 11.73
N ILE A 377 -11.00 -19.65 12.97
CA ILE A 377 -10.59 -21.02 13.29
C ILE A 377 -11.78 -21.71 13.95
N PRO A 378 -12.46 -22.64 13.27
CA PRO A 378 -13.54 -23.41 13.87
C PRO A 378 -12.99 -24.43 14.87
N ALA A 379 -13.50 -24.44 16.10
CA ALA A 379 -13.29 -25.53 17.06
C ALA A 379 -14.15 -26.77 16.70
N ASN A 380 -15.34 -26.51 16.15
CA ASN A 380 -16.28 -27.46 15.54
C ASN A 380 -17.25 -26.67 14.62
N GLU A 381 -18.22 -27.33 13.97
CA GLU A 381 -19.19 -26.68 13.06
C GLU A 381 -19.96 -25.48 13.66
N LYS A 382 -20.00 -25.34 15.00
CA LYS A 382 -20.82 -24.33 15.70
C LYS A 382 -20.03 -23.38 16.60
N LYS A 383 -18.79 -23.70 16.95
CA LYS A 383 -17.99 -22.95 17.95
C LYS A 383 -16.67 -22.53 17.34
N MET A 384 -16.34 -21.25 17.44
CA MET A 384 -15.03 -20.72 17.04
C MET A 384 -14.02 -20.95 18.17
N ALA A 385 -12.84 -21.45 17.82
CA ALA A 385 -11.69 -21.54 18.72
C ALA A 385 -11.04 -20.16 18.88
N ALA A 386 -10.80 -19.49 17.75
CA ALA A 386 -10.17 -18.19 17.67
C ALA A 386 -10.60 -17.45 16.39
N SER A 387 -10.53 -16.13 16.41
CA SER A 387 -10.69 -15.32 15.20
C SER A 387 -9.79 -14.09 15.21
N LEU A 388 -9.37 -13.68 14.02
CA LEU A 388 -8.70 -12.42 13.75
C LEU A 388 -9.54 -11.65 12.75
N ALA A 389 -9.84 -10.39 13.05
CA ALA A 389 -10.48 -9.49 12.12
C ALA A 389 -9.54 -8.31 11.88
N THR A 390 -9.24 -8.06 10.60
CA THR A 390 -8.40 -6.96 10.14
C THR A 390 -9.28 -5.99 9.36
N ARG A 391 -9.16 -4.70 9.68
CA ARG A 391 -9.85 -3.62 8.98
C ARG A 391 -8.81 -2.79 8.25
N TYR A 392 -9.06 -2.50 6.98
CA TYR A 392 -8.17 -1.68 6.15
C TYR A 392 -8.72 -0.27 6.05
N TYR A 393 -7.84 0.71 6.22
CA TYR A 393 -8.10 2.14 6.10
C TYR A 393 -7.05 2.76 5.19
N ASP A 394 -7.37 3.94 4.65
CA ASP A 394 -6.48 4.73 3.79
C ASP A 394 -5.80 3.90 2.69
N TYR A 395 -6.62 3.03 2.08
CA TYR A 395 -6.17 2.06 1.10
C TYR A 395 -6.00 2.76 -0.25
N GLY A 396 -4.77 2.85 -0.74
CA GLY A 396 -4.42 3.52 -1.98
C GLY A 396 -3.34 2.79 -2.76
N HIS A 397 -3.32 3.01 -4.08
CA HIS A 397 -2.37 2.36 -5.00
C HIS A 397 -1.28 3.29 -5.53
N GLU A 398 -1.34 4.56 -5.17
CA GLU A 398 -0.38 5.58 -5.60
C GLU A 398 0.37 6.08 -4.38
N ILE A 399 1.68 5.88 -4.37
CA ILE A 399 2.60 6.53 -3.44
C ILE A 399 3.26 7.65 -4.22
N SER A 400 3.06 8.90 -3.80
CA SER A 400 3.70 10.04 -4.48
C SER A 400 5.22 9.90 -4.46
N TYR A 401 5.92 10.47 -5.44
CA TYR A 401 7.39 10.41 -5.48
C TYR A 401 8.03 10.93 -4.18
N SER A 402 7.52 12.04 -3.64
CA SER A 402 7.99 12.60 -2.37
C SER A 402 7.78 11.66 -1.19
N ASP A 403 6.58 11.06 -1.11
CA ASP A 403 6.29 10.09 -0.05
C ASP A 403 7.16 8.84 -0.21
N SER A 404 7.34 8.34 -1.43
CA SER A 404 8.21 7.19 -1.69
C SER A 404 9.65 7.45 -1.24
N MET A 405 10.17 8.66 -1.48
CA MET A 405 11.54 9.02 -1.08
C MET A 405 11.69 9.20 0.42
N GLU A 406 10.72 9.83 1.07
CA GLU A 406 10.73 10.03 2.52
C GLU A 406 10.50 8.71 3.27
N LYS A 407 9.46 7.96 2.88
CA LYS A 407 9.04 6.74 3.57
C LYS A 407 10.04 5.61 3.41
N PHE A 408 10.73 5.48 2.27
CA PHE A 408 11.71 4.40 2.07
C PHE A 408 13.17 4.81 2.32
N SER A 409 13.41 6.02 2.85
CA SER A 409 14.77 6.47 3.16
C SER A 409 15.38 5.70 4.33
N VAL A 410 16.59 5.16 4.10
CA VAL A 410 17.45 4.55 5.14
C VAL A 410 18.65 5.42 5.48
N LYS A 411 18.61 6.73 5.18
CA LYS A 411 19.72 7.67 5.38
C LYS A 411 20.25 7.67 6.83
N ASP A 412 19.37 7.48 7.81
CA ASP A 412 19.72 7.53 9.23
C ASP A 412 20.59 6.32 9.66
N CYS A 413 20.63 5.27 8.85
CA CYS A 413 21.53 4.12 9.00
C CYS A 413 22.97 4.42 8.51
N TYR A 414 23.17 5.55 7.83
CA TYR A 414 24.42 5.95 7.18
C TYR A 414 24.80 7.39 7.56
N SER A 415 25.08 7.60 8.85
CA SER A 415 25.38 8.93 9.41
C SER A 415 26.75 9.50 8.98
N GLU A 416 27.70 8.65 8.55
CA GLU A 416 29.03 9.10 8.14
C GLU A 416 29.01 9.78 6.76
N LEU A 417 29.70 10.92 6.62
CA LEU A 417 29.83 11.62 5.32
C LEU A 417 30.45 10.75 4.23
N LYS A 418 31.37 9.84 4.60
CA LYS A 418 32.00 8.89 3.67
C LYS A 418 31.03 7.81 3.18
N ALA A 419 29.92 7.62 3.90
CA ALA A 419 28.93 6.60 3.60
C ALA A 419 27.85 7.10 2.62
N LYS A 420 28.06 8.26 1.99
CA LYS A 420 27.18 8.81 0.95
C LYS A 420 27.98 9.51 -0.13
N ARG A 421 27.46 9.53 -1.34
CA ARG A 421 28.06 10.26 -2.46
C ARG A 421 27.00 10.84 -3.37
N THR A 422 27.17 12.10 -3.75
CA THR A 422 26.29 12.78 -4.70
C THR A 422 26.91 12.79 -6.09
N ILE A 423 26.13 12.38 -7.07
CA ILE A 423 26.48 12.27 -8.48
C ILE A 423 25.63 13.25 -9.27
N ALA A 424 26.26 14.03 -10.14
CA ALA A 424 25.57 14.95 -11.03
C ALA A 424 25.47 14.35 -12.45
N PHE A 425 24.25 14.30 -12.99
CA PHE A 425 23.93 13.91 -14.37
C PHE A 425 23.56 15.16 -15.16
N PHE A 426 24.22 15.38 -16.30
CA PHE A 426 24.02 16.56 -17.13
C PHE A 426 23.35 16.17 -18.44
N PHE A 427 22.25 16.84 -18.79
CA PHE A 427 21.43 16.58 -19.97
C PHE A 427 21.30 17.85 -20.80
N THR A 428 21.39 17.69 -22.13
CA THR A 428 21.06 18.77 -23.08
C THR A 428 19.69 18.53 -23.69
N CYS A 429 18.93 19.60 -23.92
CA CYS A 429 17.63 19.52 -24.58
C CYS A 429 17.78 19.95 -26.04
N SER A 430 17.47 19.04 -26.97
CA SER A 430 17.53 19.32 -28.41
C SER A 430 16.13 19.58 -28.96
N GLY A 431 15.95 20.66 -29.70
CA GLY A 431 14.67 21.03 -30.34
C GLY A 431 13.67 21.77 -29.44
N THR A 432 13.75 21.60 -28.12
CA THR A 432 12.90 22.29 -27.12
C THR A 432 13.77 22.82 -25.98
N PRO A 433 13.58 24.08 -25.53
CA PRO A 433 14.24 24.62 -24.34
C PRO A 433 14.09 23.72 -23.11
N CYS A 434 15.14 23.61 -22.28
CA CYS A 434 15.13 22.69 -21.16
C CYS A 434 14.09 23.05 -20.08
N ASP A 435 13.78 24.33 -19.92
CA ASP A 435 12.77 24.84 -18.98
C ASP A 435 11.35 24.33 -19.29
N TYR A 436 11.05 23.92 -20.52
CA TYR A 436 9.82 23.20 -20.88
C TYR A 436 9.64 21.91 -20.06
N PHE A 437 10.74 21.27 -19.66
CA PHE A 437 10.69 20.04 -18.88
C PHE A 437 10.38 20.24 -17.40
N ASN A 438 10.28 21.49 -16.92
CA ASN A 438 9.84 21.77 -15.54
C ASN A 438 8.45 21.20 -15.24
N GLN A 439 7.58 21.08 -16.24
CA GLN A 439 6.27 20.44 -16.07
C GLN A 439 6.35 18.94 -15.80
N TYR A 440 7.47 18.27 -16.12
CA TYR A 440 7.73 16.84 -15.90
C TYR A 440 8.69 16.60 -14.72
N TYR A 441 8.85 17.58 -13.83
CA TYR A 441 9.85 17.53 -12.76
C TYR A 441 9.85 16.21 -11.98
N TYR A 442 8.67 15.79 -11.49
CA TYR A 442 8.54 14.55 -10.71
C TYR A 442 8.66 13.29 -11.57
N ASP A 443 8.14 13.32 -12.80
CA ASP A 443 8.26 12.18 -13.74
C ASP A 443 9.71 11.91 -14.10
N ILE A 444 10.53 12.96 -14.26
CA ILE A 444 11.97 12.85 -14.51
C ILE A 444 12.68 12.22 -13.32
N GLN A 445 12.36 12.66 -12.11
CA GLN A 445 12.94 12.07 -10.89
C GLN A 445 12.60 10.58 -10.77
N ASP A 446 11.33 10.22 -10.96
CA ASP A 446 10.87 8.83 -10.88
C ASP A 446 11.48 7.97 -11.98
N LYS A 447 11.52 8.44 -13.23
CA LYS A 447 12.15 7.71 -14.35
C LYS A 447 13.66 7.56 -14.21
N LEU A 448 14.36 8.53 -13.63
CA LEU A 448 15.78 8.36 -13.31
C LEU A 448 15.97 7.30 -12.22
N ARG A 449 15.14 7.34 -11.17
CA ARG A 449 15.16 6.33 -10.09
C ARG A 449 14.92 4.94 -10.64
N GLU A 450 13.88 4.78 -11.47
CA GLU A 450 13.56 3.55 -12.19
C GLU A 450 14.76 3.07 -13.02
N GLY A 451 15.38 3.94 -13.82
CA GLY A 451 16.55 3.59 -14.64
C GLY A 451 17.75 3.11 -13.81
N LEU A 452 18.01 3.78 -12.67
CA LEU A 452 19.07 3.38 -11.73
C LEU A 452 18.81 1.99 -11.15
N ILE A 453 17.58 1.71 -10.72
CA ILE A 453 17.19 0.43 -10.10
C ILE A 453 17.16 -0.70 -11.15
N ASN A 454 16.58 -0.45 -12.33
CA ASN A 454 16.43 -1.43 -13.41
C ASN A 454 17.76 -1.83 -14.05
N SER A 455 18.81 -1.00 -13.92
CA SER A 455 20.18 -1.42 -14.24
C SER A 455 20.63 -2.66 -13.44
N GLY A 456 20.00 -2.89 -12.28
CA GLY A 456 20.35 -3.92 -11.32
C GLY A 456 21.75 -3.72 -10.74
N THR A 457 22.17 -2.46 -10.58
CA THR A 457 23.48 -2.09 -10.03
C THR A 457 23.41 -1.23 -8.76
N ILE A 458 22.24 -0.66 -8.45
CA ILE A 458 21.97 0.12 -7.25
C ILE A 458 20.61 -0.33 -6.72
N SER A 459 20.51 -0.67 -5.43
CA SER A 459 19.24 -0.98 -4.79
C SER A 459 18.43 0.29 -4.49
N ALA A 460 17.09 0.15 -4.45
CA ALA A 460 16.19 1.27 -4.20
C ALA A 460 16.47 1.99 -2.87
N SER A 461 16.82 1.23 -1.83
CA SER A 461 17.15 1.75 -0.49
C SER A 461 18.41 2.63 -0.49
N ARG A 462 19.36 2.40 -1.41
CA ARG A 462 20.59 3.19 -1.48
C ARG A 462 20.40 4.54 -2.16
N ILE A 463 19.28 4.79 -2.84
CA ILE A 463 18.98 6.09 -3.44
C ILE A 463 18.31 6.95 -2.37
N SER A 464 19.05 7.90 -1.80
CA SER A 464 18.58 8.72 -0.68
C SER A 464 17.87 10.01 -1.10
N ASN A 465 18.27 10.58 -2.24
CA ASN A 465 17.72 11.83 -2.76
C ASN A 465 17.98 11.93 -4.26
N ILE A 466 17.06 12.56 -4.98
CA ILE A 466 17.24 13.02 -6.36
C ILE A 466 16.75 14.46 -6.42
N GLU A 467 17.62 15.38 -6.81
CA GLU A 467 17.32 16.80 -6.94
C GLU A 467 17.57 17.23 -8.39
N LEU A 468 16.64 17.99 -8.95
CA LEU A 468 16.62 18.36 -10.35
C LEU A 468 16.73 19.88 -10.47
N ILE A 469 17.71 20.36 -11.22
CA ILE A 469 17.92 21.77 -11.54
C ILE A 469 17.79 21.92 -13.05
N ILE A 470 16.81 22.70 -13.48
CA ILE A 470 16.53 22.94 -14.90
C ILE A 470 16.71 24.43 -15.19
N ASN A 471 17.57 24.73 -16.16
CA ASN A 471 17.72 26.04 -16.75
C ASN A 471 17.25 26.01 -18.20
N SER A 472 17.34 27.13 -18.93
CA SER A 472 16.92 27.20 -20.34
C SER A 472 17.76 26.32 -21.28
N GLU A 473 19.03 26.12 -20.97
CA GLU A 473 20.00 25.43 -21.84
C GLU A 473 20.30 23.99 -21.39
N GLU A 474 20.18 23.71 -20.09
CA GLU A 474 20.67 22.48 -19.49
C GLU A 474 19.78 22.01 -18.34
N MET A 475 19.73 20.69 -18.16
CA MET A 475 19.15 20.03 -17.00
C MET A 475 20.24 19.26 -16.25
N ILE A 476 20.38 19.52 -14.96
CA ILE A 476 21.31 18.85 -14.06
C ILE A 476 20.53 18.10 -12.99
N ILE A 477 20.82 16.81 -12.82
CA ILE A 477 20.18 15.97 -11.81
C ILE A 477 21.22 15.48 -10.82
N TYR A 478 21.06 15.84 -9.55
CA TYR A 478 21.89 15.38 -8.44
C TYR A 478 21.25 14.18 -7.78
N VAL A 479 21.97 13.06 -7.74
CA VAL A 479 21.53 11.82 -7.09
C VAL A 479 22.46 11.51 -5.94
N THR A 480 21.94 11.40 -4.73
CA THR A 480 22.72 11.00 -3.55
C THR A 480 22.54 9.52 -3.29
N ILE A 481 23.64 8.78 -3.43
CA ILE A 481 23.71 7.32 -3.28
C ILE A 481 24.42 6.99 -1.96
N LEU A 482 23.82 6.10 -1.17
CA LEU A 482 24.37 5.61 0.09
C LEU A 482 25.37 4.48 -0.14
N ASP A 483 26.26 4.28 0.81
CA ASP A 483 27.27 3.24 0.74
C ASP A 483 26.65 1.85 0.77
N PHE A 484 27.42 0.93 0.24
CA PHE A 484 27.04 -0.45 0.12
C PHE A 484 26.97 -1.13 1.51
N PRO A 485 25.86 -1.78 1.87
CA PRO A 485 25.74 -2.45 3.16
C PRO A 485 26.77 -3.59 3.30
N ARG A 486 27.29 -3.79 4.51
CA ARG A 486 28.26 -4.85 4.79
C ARG A 486 27.63 -6.23 4.57
N LEU A 487 28.23 -7.10 3.76
CA LEU A 487 27.66 -8.40 3.39
C LEU A 487 27.41 -9.27 4.63
N LYS A 488 28.30 -9.22 5.62
CA LYS A 488 28.11 -9.98 6.87
C LYS A 488 26.81 -9.64 7.62
N ASN A 489 26.25 -8.44 7.41
CA ASN A 489 24.98 -8.03 8.01
C ASN A 489 23.78 -8.57 7.22
N ALA A 490 23.99 -8.96 5.96
CA ALA A 490 22.94 -9.47 5.07
C ALA A 490 22.62 -10.95 5.28
N PHE A 491 23.49 -11.68 5.98
CA PHE A 491 23.35 -13.12 6.15
C PHE A 491 23.40 -13.50 7.62
N LYS A 492 22.48 -14.38 8.02
CA LYS A 492 22.47 -14.92 9.37
C LYS A 492 23.71 -15.79 9.57
N MET A 493 24.59 -15.36 10.48
CA MET A 493 25.80 -16.07 10.83
C MET A 493 25.59 -17.03 12.00
N GLN A 494 26.13 -18.24 11.88
CA GLN A 494 26.19 -19.24 12.93
C GLN A 494 27.63 -19.68 13.14
N LYS A 495 28.06 -19.77 14.40
CA LYS A 495 29.36 -20.37 14.73
C LYS A 495 29.18 -21.87 14.88
N MET A 496 29.86 -22.64 14.06
CA MET A 496 29.76 -24.10 14.04
C MET A 496 31.14 -24.72 13.93
N LYS A 497 31.31 -25.94 14.46
CA LYS A 497 32.49 -26.76 14.15
C LYS A 497 32.12 -27.74 13.04
N LEU A 498 32.56 -27.50 11.82
CA LEU A 498 32.19 -28.31 10.67
C LEU A 498 33.10 -29.55 10.55
N ALA A 499 32.49 -30.70 10.31
CA ALA A 499 33.22 -31.94 10.03
C ALA A 499 34.05 -31.81 8.74
N GLU A 500 35.23 -32.44 8.69
CA GLU A 500 36.13 -32.39 7.53
C GLU A 500 35.46 -32.83 6.22
N LYS A 501 34.57 -33.82 6.29
CA LYS A 501 33.77 -34.29 5.14
C LYS A 501 32.89 -33.20 4.51
N THR A 502 32.43 -32.23 5.30
CA THR A 502 31.67 -31.07 4.83
C THR A 502 32.59 -30.13 4.06
N LEU A 503 33.88 -30.11 4.42
CA LEU A 503 34.88 -29.19 3.91
C LEU A 503 35.69 -29.71 2.71
N ALA A 504 35.73 -31.03 2.51
CA ALA A 504 36.51 -31.71 1.48
C ALA A 504 35.93 -31.64 0.05
N THR A 505 35.04 -30.68 -0.24
CA THR A 505 34.39 -30.59 -1.56
C THR A 505 35.17 -29.70 -2.51
N SER A 506 35.01 -29.91 -3.82
CA SER A 506 35.77 -29.21 -4.86
C SER A 506 35.50 -27.69 -4.96
N SER A 507 34.62 -27.14 -4.12
CA SER A 507 34.30 -25.71 -4.06
C SER A 507 34.98 -24.95 -2.92
N SER A 508 35.88 -25.59 -2.15
CA SER A 508 36.67 -24.91 -1.12
C SER A 508 37.84 -24.15 -1.75
N VAL A 509 38.08 -22.93 -1.28
CA VAL A 509 39.18 -22.05 -1.72
C VAL A 509 39.86 -21.48 -0.50
N THR A 510 41.20 -21.50 -0.48
CA THR A 510 41.97 -20.81 0.56
C THR A 510 42.01 -19.32 0.24
N ILE A 511 41.67 -18.49 1.23
CA ILE A 511 41.68 -17.03 1.11
C ILE A 511 42.58 -16.41 2.18
N ASP A 512 43.25 -15.32 1.83
CA ASP A 512 44.07 -14.53 2.76
C ASP A 512 43.25 -13.46 3.51
N GLY A 513 41.94 -13.38 3.23
CA GLY A 513 41.02 -12.39 3.77
C GLY A 513 40.19 -12.87 4.97
N ASP A 514 39.23 -12.04 5.35
CA ASP A 514 38.27 -12.28 6.42
C ASP A 514 36.93 -12.85 5.90
N GLU A 515 35.93 -12.90 6.79
CA GLU A 515 34.57 -13.34 6.47
C GLU A 515 33.94 -12.53 5.32
N GLU A 516 34.18 -11.23 5.26
CA GLU A 516 33.64 -10.35 4.22
C GLU A 516 34.27 -10.65 2.87
N ALA A 517 35.59 -10.87 2.83
CA ALA A 517 36.29 -11.30 1.62
C ALA A 517 35.78 -12.66 1.12
N CYS A 518 35.46 -13.59 2.04
CA CYS A 518 34.86 -14.88 1.69
C CYS A 518 33.49 -14.73 1.03
N LEU A 519 32.61 -13.91 1.60
CA LEU A 519 31.29 -13.64 1.06
C LEU A 519 31.37 -12.95 -0.31
N ARG A 520 32.26 -11.96 -0.46
CA ARG A 520 32.53 -11.29 -1.75
C ARG A 520 33.05 -12.25 -2.82
N THR A 521 33.90 -13.21 -2.45
CA THR A 521 34.41 -14.20 -3.42
C THR A 521 33.28 -15.09 -3.94
N ASN A 522 32.30 -15.41 -3.08
CA ASN A 522 31.17 -16.26 -3.44
C ASN A 522 30.01 -15.51 -4.10
N SER A 523 29.97 -14.17 -4.04
CA SER A 523 28.93 -13.38 -4.71
C SER A 523 29.07 -13.33 -6.24
N TYR A 524 30.24 -13.68 -6.80
CA TYR A 524 30.44 -13.68 -8.27
C TYR A 524 29.67 -14.78 -9.02
N LYS A 525 29.20 -15.82 -8.33
CA LYS A 525 28.52 -16.95 -8.96
C LYS A 525 27.01 -16.79 -8.89
N TYR A 526 26.36 -16.94 -10.04
CA TYR A 526 24.91 -16.83 -10.16
C TYR A 526 24.15 -18.02 -9.56
N GLU A 527 24.79 -19.20 -9.50
CA GLU A 527 24.19 -20.39 -8.90
C GLU A 527 23.92 -20.19 -7.40
N PRO A 528 22.66 -20.33 -6.94
CA PRO A 528 22.32 -20.21 -5.54
C PRO A 528 22.92 -21.39 -4.76
N PHE A 529 23.05 -21.19 -3.47
CA PHE A 529 23.53 -22.20 -2.54
C PHE A 529 22.92 -21.92 -1.17
N THR A 530 23.08 -22.87 -0.24
CA THR A 530 22.41 -22.81 1.07
C THR A 530 23.21 -22.00 2.09
N ALA A 531 24.55 -22.10 2.05
CA ALA A 531 25.41 -21.36 2.96
C ALA A 531 26.82 -21.10 2.40
N VAL A 532 27.51 -20.10 2.98
CA VAL A 532 28.97 -19.93 2.88
C VAL A 532 29.60 -20.23 4.23
N ALA A 533 30.60 -21.10 4.27
CA ALA A 533 31.42 -21.34 5.46
C ALA A 533 32.78 -20.65 5.32
N PHE A 534 33.14 -19.87 6.33
CA PHE A 534 34.48 -19.32 6.53
C PHE A 534 35.11 -20.00 7.74
N CYS A 535 36.16 -20.80 7.52
CA CYS A 535 36.82 -21.60 8.55
C CYS A 535 38.25 -21.12 8.77
N LYS A 536 38.63 -20.86 10.02
CA LYS A 536 40.01 -20.49 10.36
C LYS A 536 40.83 -21.74 10.55
N THR A 537 41.92 -21.88 9.78
CA THR A 537 42.85 -23.02 9.91
C THR A 537 44.29 -22.53 9.98
N GLU A 538 45.20 -23.37 10.48
CA GLU A 538 46.63 -23.07 10.57
C GLU A 538 47.30 -22.91 9.19
N ASN A 539 46.72 -23.51 8.14
CA ASN A 539 47.26 -23.51 6.78
C ASN A 539 46.59 -22.47 5.84
N GLY A 540 45.92 -21.47 6.42
CA GLY A 540 45.17 -20.43 5.71
C GLY A 540 43.66 -20.53 5.95
N ASN A 541 42.93 -19.43 5.75
CA ASN A 541 41.48 -19.44 5.96
C ASN A 541 40.80 -20.17 4.80
N ILE A 542 39.91 -21.11 5.10
CA ILE A 542 39.13 -21.81 4.09
C ILE A 542 37.80 -21.08 3.91
N CYS A 543 37.48 -20.78 2.66
CA CYS A 543 36.20 -20.23 2.26
C CYS A 543 35.48 -21.21 1.35
N GLN A 544 34.25 -21.58 1.68
CA GLN A 544 33.57 -22.65 0.98
C GLN A 544 32.07 -22.42 0.83
N ARG A 545 31.60 -22.67 -0.39
CA ARG A 545 30.18 -22.75 -0.73
C ARG A 545 29.62 -24.11 -0.33
N ILE A 546 28.47 -24.11 0.34
CA ILE A 546 27.75 -25.30 0.76
C ILE A 546 26.36 -25.28 0.13
N ASP A 547 26.08 -26.37 -0.59
CA ASP A 547 24.81 -26.65 -1.25
C ASP A 547 24.26 -27.91 -0.60
N GLU A 548 23.22 -27.76 0.23
CA GLU A 548 22.71 -28.85 1.07
C GLU A 548 22.13 -30.02 0.27
N ASP A 549 21.73 -29.78 -0.98
CA ASP A 549 21.28 -30.82 -1.90
C ASP A 549 22.41 -31.79 -2.29
N LYS A 550 23.66 -31.31 -2.22
CA LYS A 550 24.87 -32.10 -2.51
C LYS A 550 25.58 -32.54 -1.24
N VAL A 551 25.68 -31.66 -0.25
CA VAL A 551 26.49 -31.85 0.96
C VAL A 551 25.76 -31.24 2.15
N LYS A 552 25.23 -32.10 3.02
CA LYS A 552 24.57 -31.66 4.26
C LYS A 552 25.57 -30.98 5.20
N LEU A 553 25.14 -29.90 5.84
CA LEU A 553 25.85 -29.30 6.96
C LEU A 553 25.91 -30.31 8.13
N VAL A 554 27.12 -30.81 8.44
CA VAL A 554 27.34 -31.71 9.58
C VAL A 554 28.27 -31.04 10.60
N GLU A 555 27.75 -30.83 11.79
CA GLU A 555 28.51 -30.34 12.95
C GLU A 555 29.24 -31.51 13.64
N ASP A 556 30.53 -31.33 13.91
CA ASP A 556 31.35 -32.22 14.75
C ASP A 556 31.91 -31.37 15.91
N LYS A 557 31.29 -31.49 17.08
CA LYS A 557 31.61 -30.65 18.25
C LYS A 557 33.00 -30.95 18.83
N ASP A 558 33.49 -32.17 18.63
CA ASP A 558 34.71 -32.65 19.25
C ASP A 558 35.92 -32.44 18.35
N ASN A 559 35.81 -32.80 17.06
CA ASN A 559 36.92 -32.77 16.09
C ASN A 559 36.69 -31.84 14.89
N GLY A 560 35.58 -31.13 14.82
CA GLY A 560 35.26 -30.24 13.70
C GLY A 560 36.08 -28.94 13.69
N ILE A 561 36.24 -28.37 12.49
CA ILE A 561 36.96 -27.12 12.26
C ILE A 561 36.04 -25.94 12.60
N PRO A 562 36.46 -24.97 13.42
CA PRO A 562 35.64 -23.82 13.78
C PRO A 562 35.42 -22.89 12.56
N CYS A 563 34.15 -22.69 12.21
CA CYS A 563 33.73 -21.90 11.07
C CYS A 563 32.62 -20.92 11.44
N SER A 564 32.61 -19.78 10.76
CA SER A 564 31.47 -18.86 10.65
C SER A 564 30.67 -19.26 9.41
N VAL A 565 29.44 -19.74 9.61
CA VAL A 565 28.55 -20.23 8.55
C VAL A 565 27.46 -19.19 8.31
N PHE A 566 27.43 -18.63 7.11
CA PHE A 566 26.47 -17.61 6.67
C PHE A 566 25.38 -18.28 5.84
N MET A 567 24.16 -18.27 6.35
CA MET A 567 23.01 -18.83 5.64
C MET A 567 22.50 -17.85 4.60
N THR A 568 22.15 -18.34 3.41
CA THR A 568 21.66 -17.55 2.27
C THR A 568 20.24 -17.95 1.87
N PRO A 569 19.24 -17.87 2.77
CA PRO A 569 17.90 -18.42 2.53
C PRO A 569 17.18 -17.71 1.36
N LEU A 570 17.46 -16.43 1.12
CA LEU A 570 16.87 -15.64 0.04
C LEU A 570 17.59 -15.79 -1.32
N LYS A 571 18.68 -16.56 -1.37
CA LYS A 571 19.47 -16.84 -2.58
C LYS A 571 19.97 -15.58 -3.32
N ASN A 572 20.07 -14.45 -2.63
CA ASN A 572 20.33 -13.14 -3.21
C ASN A 572 21.80 -12.70 -3.16
N ILE A 573 22.73 -13.56 -2.71
CA ILE A 573 24.16 -13.19 -2.58
C ILE A 573 24.77 -12.71 -3.90
N PHE A 574 24.31 -13.22 -5.05
CA PHE A 574 24.78 -12.74 -6.35
C PHE A 574 24.46 -11.26 -6.60
N ARG A 575 23.36 -10.74 -6.03
CA ARG A 575 22.98 -9.33 -6.16
C ARG A 575 24.08 -8.41 -5.65
N TYR A 576 24.78 -8.81 -4.59
CA TYR A 576 25.86 -8.06 -3.97
C TYR A 576 27.10 -7.90 -4.85
N ASN A 577 27.32 -8.77 -5.84
CA ASN A 577 28.40 -8.59 -6.81
C ASN A 577 28.07 -7.54 -7.88
N ARG A 578 26.78 -7.30 -8.13
CA ARG A 578 26.33 -6.30 -9.10
C ARG A 578 26.20 -4.90 -8.51
N GLU A 579 26.08 -4.81 -7.19
CA GLU A 579 26.00 -3.53 -6.47
C GLU A 579 27.27 -2.72 -6.64
N LEU A 580 27.13 -1.49 -7.11
CA LEU A 580 28.26 -0.60 -7.32
C LEU A 580 28.75 0.02 -5.99
N PRO A 581 30.07 -0.05 -5.70
CA PRO A 581 30.64 0.72 -4.60
C PRO A 581 30.59 2.23 -4.93
N LEU A 582 30.65 3.09 -3.91
CA LEU A 582 30.68 4.55 -4.11
C LEU A 582 31.93 5.03 -4.87
N GLU A 583 33.00 4.22 -4.88
CA GLU A 583 34.24 4.54 -5.57
C GLU A 583 34.06 4.48 -7.10
N ASN A 584 34.35 5.58 -7.80
CA ASN A 584 34.23 5.71 -9.26
C ASN A 584 32.82 5.38 -9.82
N ILE A 585 31.76 5.49 -9.00
CA ILE A 585 30.40 5.11 -9.39
C ILE A 585 29.89 5.88 -10.62
N HIS A 586 30.22 7.17 -10.75
CA HIS A 586 29.85 8.00 -11.92
C HIS A 586 30.25 7.38 -13.27
N LYS A 587 31.40 6.70 -13.35
CA LYS A 587 31.89 6.08 -14.59
C LYS A 587 30.99 4.94 -15.07
N LYS A 588 30.30 4.28 -14.13
CA LYS A 588 29.42 3.15 -14.41
C LYS A 588 27.97 3.58 -14.69
N LEU A 589 27.59 4.79 -14.25
CA LEU A 589 26.25 5.35 -14.44
C LEU A 589 26.11 6.23 -15.69
N ALA A 590 27.19 6.44 -16.45
CA ALA A 590 27.21 7.31 -17.63
C ALA A 590 26.28 6.88 -18.79
N LEU A 591 25.74 5.65 -18.76
CA LEU A 591 24.90 5.09 -19.84
C LEU A 591 23.40 5.04 -19.49
N ILE A 592 22.97 5.68 -18.41
CA ILE A 592 21.55 5.67 -18.01
C ILE A 592 20.74 6.52 -18.97
N GLU A 593 19.70 5.94 -19.56
CA GLU A 593 18.75 6.65 -20.42
C GLU A 593 17.42 6.86 -19.69
N ILE A 594 16.86 8.07 -19.76
CA ILE A 594 15.53 8.40 -19.25
C ILE A 594 14.57 8.50 -20.43
N SER A 595 13.42 7.85 -20.34
CA SER A 595 12.35 7.96 -21.35
C SER A 595 11.10 8.58 -20.73
N LEU A 596 10.62 9.68 -21.33
CA LEU A 596 9.42 10.41 -20.93
C LEU A 596 8.35 10.29 -22.02
N THR A 597 7.08 10.21 -21.65
CA THR A 597 5.98 10.21 -22.63
C THR A 597 5.32 11.58 -22.63
N ALA A 598 5.30 12.24 -23.79
CA ALA A 598 4.66 13.55 -23.91
C ALA A 598 3.12 13.43 -23.84
N PRO A 599 2.43 14.15 -22.94
CA PRO A 599 1.00 14.02 -22.66
C PRO A 599 0.12 14.42 -23.84
N ASN A 600 0.63 15.23 -24.76
CA ASN A 600 -0.14 15.76 -25.89
C ASN A 600 0.10 15.04 -27.23
N SER A 601 1.15 14.23 -27.34
CA SER A 601 1.51 13.54 -28.59
C SER A 601 1.73 12.03 -28.46
N ASN A 602 1.77 11.49 -27.23
CA ASN A 602 2.25 10.13 -26.95
C ASN A 602 3.65 9.83 -27.54
N GLU A 603 4.41 10.86 -27.93
CA GLU A 603 5.78 10.67 -28.39
C GLU A 603 6.70 10.44 -27.18
N MET A 604 7.59 9.45 -27.31
CA MET A 604 8.63 9.20 -26.31
C MET A 604 9.81 10.13 -26.53
N VAL A 605 10.10 10.97 -25.54
CA VAL A 605 11.32 11.78 -25.47
C VAL A 605 12.37 10.99 -24.70
N LYS A 606 13.53 10.78 -25.31
CA LYS A 606 14.68 10.14 -24.66
C LYS A 606 15.70 11.20 -24.25
N LEU A 607 16.10 11.17 -22.99
CA LEU A 607 17.15 12.01 -22.44
C LEU A 607 18.33 11.11 -22.06
N THR A 608 19.49 11.39 -22.66
CA THR A 608 20.74 10.70 -22.36
C THR A 608 21.70 11.73 -21.76
N PRO A 609 22.33 11.43 -20.60
CA PRO A 609 23.27 12.35 -20.00
C PRO A 609 24.52 12.41 -20.88
N TYR A 610 24.98 13.62 -21.19
CA TYR A 610 26.23 13.80 -21.94
C TYR A 610 27.44 13.78 -21.00
N GLN A 611 27.22 14.02 -19.70
CA GLN A 611 28.24 13.99 -18.66
C GLN A 611 27.66 13.47 -17.35
N VAL A 612 28.45 12.66 -16.64
CA VAL A 612 28.14 12.19 -15.27
C VAL A 612 29.41 12.32 -14.42
N THR A 613 29.34 13.08 -13.32
CA THR A 613 30.50 13.36 -12.47
C THR A 613 30.19 13.24 -11.00
N ASP A 614 31.19 12.82 -10.23
CA ASP A 614 31.15 12.98 -8.78
C ASP A 614 31.15 14.46 -8.42
N VAL A 615 30.31 14.85 -7.46
CA VAL A 615 30.42 16.17 -6.83
C VAL A 615 31.60 16.10 -5.85
N THR A 616 32.82 16.35 -6.34
CA THR A 616 34.08 16.18 -5.59
C THR A 616 34.41 17.30 -4.61
N LYS A 617 33.63 18.38 -4.64
CA LYS A 617 33.52 19.33 -3.54
C LYS A 617 32.17 19.10 -2.89
N VAL A 618 32.17 18.39 -1.78
CA VAL A 618 31.34 18.89 -0.68
C VAL A 618 31.98 20.25 -0.39
N ASP A 619 31.46 21.32 -1.01
CA ASP A 619 31.68 22.63 -0.42
C ASP A 619 31.13 22.46 0.99
N ASP A 620 32.02 22.53 1.98
CA ASP A 620 31.68 22.56 3.40
C ASP A 620 30.76 23.76 3.74
N ASP A 621 30.38 24.57 2.75
CA ASP A 621 29.39 25.65 2.80
C ASP A 621 27.99 25.29 2.26
N VAL A 622 27.80 24.12 1.65
CA VAL A 622 26.45 23.58 1.42
C VAL A 622 26.18 22.58 2.51
N HIS A 623 25.73 23.09 3.66
CA HIS A 623 24.92 22.27 4.55
C HIS A 623 23.87 21.57 3.67
N LEU A 624 23.99 20.25 3.52
CA LEU A 624 22.94 19.34 3.02
C LEU A 624 21.75 19.29 4.02
N THR A 625 21.45 20.41 4.67
CA THR A 625 20.12 20.78 5.13
C THR A 625 19.45 21.56 4.01
N ASN A 626 19.29 20.98 2.82
CA ASN A 626 18.35 21.52 1.81
C ASN A 626 16.92 21.15 2.20
N SER A 627 16.57 21.42 3.47
CA SER A 627 15.19 21.65 3.83
C SER A 627 14.89 23.07 3.37
N LEU A 628 13.87 23.25 2.53
CA LEU A 628 13.48 24.56 1.98
C LEU A 628 12.90 25.52 3.05
N TYR A 629 13.01 25.11 4.30
CA TYR A 629 12.59 25.76 5.52
C TYR A 629 13.24 25.05 6.73
N GLU A 630 13.50 25.74 7.83
CA GLU A 630 14.03 25.14 9.06
C GLU A 630 12.91 24.98 10.08
N THR A 631 12.76 23.82 10.74
CA THR A 631 11.85 23.69 11.89
C THR A 631 12.43 24.48 13.05
N ILE A 632 11.85 25.64 13.35
CA ILE A 632 12.34 26.52 14.41
C ILE A 632 11.72 26.18 15.77
N MET A 633 10.50 25.64 15.79
CA MET A 633 9.80 25.27 17.02
C MET A 633 8.87 24.07 16.76
N GLN A 634 9.18 22.94 17.39
CA GLN A 634 8.27 21.78 17.42
C GLN A 634 7.10 22.03 18.37
N ASN A 635 5.96 21.39 18.10
CA ASN A 635 4.74 21.51 18.92
C ASN A 635 4.33 22.98 19.10
N SER A 636 4.37 23.75 18.01
CA SER A 636 4.09 25.18 18.05
C SER A 636 3.23 25.63 16.88
N LYS A 637 2.34 26.57 17.17
CA LYS A 637 1.42 27.18 16.22
C LYS A 637 1.56 28.70 16.25
N LEU A 638 1.78 29.33 15.10
CA LEU A 638 1.72 30.78 14.93
C LEU A 638 0.31 31.28 15.26
N ILE A 639 0.24 32.38 16.02
CA ILE A 639 -1.01 33.02 16.41
C ILE A 639 -1.47 33.90 15.25
N GLU A 640 -2.66 33.62 14.72
CA GLU A 640 -3.31 34.46 13.73
C GLU A 640 -3.66 35.82 14.35
N ASP A 641 -3.11 36.90 13.79
CA ASP A 641 -3.36 38.27 14.21
C ASP A 641 -3.84 39.17 13.06
N ASN A 642 -3.96 38.63 11.84
CA ASN A 642 -4.39 39.30 10.62
C ASN A 642 -3.58 40.56 10.25
N LEU A 643 -2.40 40.73 10.85
CA LEU A 643 -1.45 41.80 10.56
C LEU A 643 -0.16 41.19 10.03
N ASP A 644 0.51 40.38 10.85
CA ASP A 644 1.79 39.75 10.54
C ASP A 644 1.62 38.25 10.29
N THR A 645 0.53 37.65 10.75
CA THR A 645 0.23 36.22 10.59
C THR A 645 -1.20 36.02 10.09
N VAL A 646 -1.33 35.31 8.97
CA VAL A 646 -2.63 35.00 8.35
C VAL A 646 -2.81 33.50 8.15
N ARG A 647 -4.04 33.02 8.34
CA ARG A 647 -4.44 31.65 7.98
C ARG A 647 -4.64 31.55 6.47
N VAL A 648 -4.20 30.44 5.88
CA VAL A 648 -4.34 30.20 4.44
C VAL A 648 -5.12 28.92 4.12
N ASP A 649 -6.26 29.10 3.45
CA ASP A 649 -7.18 28.02 3.11
C ASP A 649 -6.82 27.29 1.81
N GLY A 650 -7.22 26.01 1.69
CA GLY A 650 -7.03 25.15 0.51
C GLY A 650 -5.66 24.46 0.47
N THR A 651 -5.09 24.22 1.63
CA THR A 651 -3.75 23.67 1.83
C THR A 651 -3.93 22.23 2.25
N ASN A 652 -3.24 21.27 1.61
CA ASN A 652 -3.49 19.85 1.86
C ASN A 652 -2.28 19.16 2.52
N ASP A 653 -1.10 19.76 2.39
CA ASP A 653 0.17 19.21 2.83
C ASP A 653 1.13 20.35 3.21
N LEU A 654 2.22 19.98 3.90
CA LEU A 654 3.26 20.89 4.39
C LEU A 654 3.87 21.72 3.26
N SER A 655 4.10 21.10 2.10
CA SER A 655 4.69 21.75 0.92
C SER A 655 3.73 22.76 0.30
N SER A 656 2.44 22.49 0.31
CA SER A 656 1.39 23.41 -0.12
C SER A 656 1.32 24.61 0.81
N CYS A 657 1.50 24.42 2.12
CA CYS A 657 1.53 25.50 3.09
C CYS A 657 2.71 26.44 2.82
N ARG A 658 3.90 25.86 2.64
CA ARG A 658 5.10 26.58 2.22
C ARG A 658 4.90 27.32 0.90
N ARG A 659 4.35 26.67 -0.14
CA ARG A 659 4.12 27.31 -1.45
C ARG A 659 3.23 28.54 -1.31
N LYS A 660 2.24 28.50 -0.42
CA LYS A 660 1.38 29.66 -0.17
C LYS A 660 2.03 30.74 0.68
N CYS A 661 2.90 30.36 1.61
CA CYS A 661 3.80 31.33 2.26
C CYS A 661 4.66 32.05 1.20
N VAL A 662 5.28 31.31 0.28
CA VAL A 662 6.11 31.89 -0.79
C VAL A 662 5.30 32.72 -1.80
N LYS A 663 4.07 32.32 -2.11
CA LYS A 663 3.18 32.99 -3.09
C LYS A 663 2.21 34.01 -2.47
N SER A 664 2.29 34.24 -1.15
CA SER A 664 1.48 35.23 -0.46
C SER A 664 1.65 36.58 -1.16
N ALA A 665 0.55 37.29 -1.42
CA ALA A 665 0.48 38.46 -2.31
C ALA A 665 1.41 39.63 -1.91
N GLU A 666 1.99 39.56 -0.72
CA GLU A 666 3.12 40.38 -0.30
C GLU A 666 4.31 39.42 -0.05
N ASN A 667 5.37 39.52 -0.86
CA ASN A 667 6.58 38.66 -0.90
C ASN A 667 7.41 38.56 0.41
N ASN A 668 6.81 38.81 1.57
CA ASN A 668 7.46 38.98 2.85
C ASN A 668 7.24 37.82 3.82
N CYS A 669 6.59 36.71 3.43
CA CYS A 669 6.49 35.57 4.32
C CYS A 669 7.89 35.05 4.72
N GLN A 670 8.17 35.04 6.03
CA GLN A 670 9.43 34.61 6.64
C GLN A 670 9.27 33.30 7.40
N SER A 671 8.09 33.01 7.94
CA SER A 671 7.83 31.76 8.68
C SER A 671 6.41 31.24 8.40
N PHE A 672 6.16 29.97 8.69
CA PHE A 672 4.82 29.38 8.59
C PHE A 672 4.64 28.25 9.59
N SER A 673 3.41 28.02 10.05
CA SER A 673 3.04 26.84 10.84
C SER A 673 2.13 25.93 10.05
N PHE A 674 2.41 24.64 10.13
CA PHE A 674 1.56 23.60 9.56
C PHE A 674 1.01 22.73 10.68
N CYS A 675 -0.31 22.58 10.69
CA CYS A 675 -1.04 21.83 11.71
C CYS A 675 -1.80 20.69 11.05
N THR A 676 -1.62 19.47 11.57
CA THR A 676 -2.29 18.27 11.07
C THR A 676 -3.24 17.74 12.13
N TYR A 677 -4.54 17.77 11.84
CA TYR A 677 -5.59 17.20 12.67
C TYR A 677 -6.20 15.97 11.97
N ASP A 678 -6.92 15.12 12.71
CA ASP A 678 -7.52 13.89 12.17
C ASP A 678 -8.49 14.13 11.00
N ASP A 679 -9.12 15.30 10.93
CA ASP A 679 -10.15 15.67 9.95
C ASP A 679 -9.76 16.82 8.99
N ARG A 680 -8.68 17.54 9.29
CA ARG A 680 -8.30 18.75 8.54
C ARG A 680 -6.83 19.11 8.72
N VAL A 681 -6.32 19.91 7.80
CA VAL A 681 -5.02 20.57 7.94
C VAL A 681 -5.21 22.09 8.00
N GLU A 682 -4.40 22.75 8.81
CA GLU A 682 -4.38 24.22 8.90
C GLU A 682 -2.98 24.74 8.59
N CYS A 683 -2.93 25.89 7.91
CA CYS A 683 -1.69 26.54 7.51
C CYS A 683 -1.75 28.00 7.92
N PHE A 684 -0.72 28.46 8.63
CA PHE A 684 -0.54 29.84 9.06
C PHE A 684 0.76 30.36 8.47
N VAL A 685 0.74 31.53 7.85
CA VAL A 685 1.93 32.11 7.22
C VAL A 685 2.18 33.46 7.87
N SER A 686 3.45 33.78 8.15
CA SER A 686 3.83 35.01 8.83
C SER A 686 4.96 35.75 8.12
N THR A 687 4.87 37.08 8.11
CA THR A 687 5.91 37.98 7.62
C THR A 687 7.08 38.14 8.59
N ASN A 688 6.97 37.60 9.81
CA ASN A 688 8.00 37.67 10.85
C ASN A 688 8.70 36.32 11.03
N SER A 689 10.03 36.32 11.02
CA SER A 689 10.87 35.14 11.28
C SER A 689 10.64 34.51 12.65
N THR A 690 10.26 35.31 13.66
CA THR A 690 9.94 34.86 15.02
C THR A 690 8.55 35.30 15.44
N GLY A 691 7.56 35.05 14.57
CA GLY A 691 6.15 35.34 14.84
C GLY A 691 5.68 34.80 16.20
N LYS A 692 4.64 35.41 16.77
CA LYS A 692 4.12 34.96 18.07
C LYS A 692 3.59 33.53 17.95
N THR A 693 4.13 32.62 18.75
CA THR A 693 3.74 31.21 18.77
C THR A 693 3.00 30.83 20.05
N THR A 694 2.22 29.76 19.98
CA THR A 694 1.60 29.05 21.11
C THR A 694 1.97 27.58 21.05
N LEU A 695 2.03 26.92 22.22
CA LEU A 695 2.29 25.49 22.27
C LEU A 695 1.08 24.72 21.72
N HIS A 696 1.31 23.83 20.75
CA HIS A 696 0.27 23.02 20.13
C HIS A 696 0.87 21.72 19.55
N GLU A 697 0.54 20.57 20.15
CA GLU A 697 1.16 19.27 19.84
C GLU A 697 0.96 18.78 18.39
N SER A 698 -0.11 19.24 17.73
CA SER A 698 -0.42 18.86 16.34
C SER A 698 0.18 19.80 15.28
N CYS A 699 1.04 20.74 15.67
CA CYS A 699 1.57 21.77 14.80
C CYS A 699 3.08 21.93 14.95
N ASP A 700 3.74 22.27 13.85
CA ASP A 700 5.14 22.71 13.84
C ASP A 700 5.28 24.04 13.13
N THR A 701 6.24 24.87 13.57
CA THR A 701 6.56 26.17 12.96
C THR A 701 7.92 26.12 12.28
N TYR A 702 7.96 26.65 11.06
CA TYR A 702 9.08 26.60 10.14
C TYR A 702 9.50 28.00 9.68
N LEU A 703 10.79 28.20 9.43
CA LEU A 703 11.37 29.43 8.88
C LEU A 703 11.76 29.23 7.43
N ILE A 704 11.42 30.16 6.53
CA ILE A 704 11.79 30.09 5.11
C ILE A 704 13.28 30.42 4.92
N GLU A 705 13.99 29.58 4.17
CA GLU A 705 15.41 29.76 3.86
C GLU A 705 15.65 31.03 3.01
N SER A 706 16.30 32.03 3.60
CA SER A 706 16.50 33.35 2.98
C SER A 706 17.50 33.31 1.82
N LEU A 707 18.39 32.33 1.78
CA LEU A 707 19.35 32.17 0.68
C LEU A 707 18.67 32.00 -0.68
N THR A 708 17.47 31.41 -0.71
CA THR A 708 16.69 31.21 -1.95
C THR A 708 16.25 32.52 -2.62
N LYS A 709 16.28 33.65 -1.89
CA LYS A 709 15.95 34.99 -2.41
C LYS A 709 17.11 35.66 -3.18
N TYR A 710 18.29 35.04 -3.19
CA TYR A 710 19.48 35.62 -3.80
C TYR A 710 20.04 34.74 -4.94
N LYS A 711 20.59 35.40 -5.96
CA LYS A 711 21.36 34.82 -7.05
C LYS A 711 22.85 35.02 -6.79
N LYS A 712 23.61 33.92 -6.89
CA LYS A 712 25.06 33.90 -6.74
C LYS A 712 25.76 34.45 -7.99
N ILE A 713 26.76 35.29 -7.77
CA ILE A 713 27.78 35.75 -8.72
C ILE A 713 29.11 35.20 -8.24
N SER A 714 29.56 34.14 -8.90
CA SER A 714 30.74 33.39 -8.45
C SER A 714 32.04 34.14 -8.68
N LEU A 715 33.04 33.86 -7.84
CA LEU A 715 34.44 34.28 -8.00
C LEU A 715 34.63 35.80 -8.06
N ARG A 716 33.80 36.55 -7.32
CA ARG A 716 33.87 38.00 -7.23
C ARG A 716 33.75 38.48 -5.79
N ARG A 717 34.34 39.63 -5.50
CA ARG A 717 34.15 40.39 -4.26
C ARG A 717 33.99 41.87 -4.56
N PHE A 718 33.42 42.62 -3.63
CA PHE A 718 33.38 44.08 -3.75
C PHE A 718 34.78 44.69 -3.57
N ILE A 719 35.05 45.75 -4.32
CA ILE A 719 36.31 46.53 -4.20
C ILE A 719 36.31 47.27 -2.85
N ASN A 720 35.20 47.95 -2.54
CA ASN A 720 34.96 48.69 -1.29
C ASN A 720 33.59 48.31 -0.71
N ILE A 721 33.52 48.14 0.61
CA ILE A 721 32.28 47.85 1.35
C ILE A 721 32.11 48.95 2.38
N GLU A 722 31.35 49.98 2.04
CA GLU A 722 31.12 51.12 2.92
C GLU A 722 30.15 50.81 4.07
N LYS A 723 29.35 49.72 3.93
CA LYS A 723 28.16 49.46 4.76
C LYS A 723 28.35 48.46 5.91
N SER A 724 29.39 47.64 5.92
CA SER A 724 29.58 46.66 7.02
C SER A 724 31.04 46.24 7.20
N VAL A 725 31.43 46.01 8.45
CA VAL A 725 32.67 45.28 8.79
C VAL A 725 32.43 43.79 8.54
N PRO A 726 33.35 43.07 7.86
CA PRO A 726 33.23 41.63 7.68
C PRO A 726 33.12 40.90 9.02
N PHE A 727 32.21 39.94 9.13
CA PHE A 727 32.00 39.14 10.34
C PHE A 727 31.92 37.65 10.00
N GLU A 728 32.34 36.79 10.92
CA GLU A 728 32.23 35.34 10.74
C GLU A 728 30.77 34.91 10.76
N SER A 729 30.37 34.18 9.71
CA SER A 729 29.01 33.66 9.58
C SER A 729 29.00 32.51 8.58
N PHE A 730 27.90 31.78 8.52
CA PHE A 730 27.63 30.83 7.44
C PHE A 730 26.67 31.44 6.42
N LEU A 731 26.67 30.90 5.20
CA LEU A 731 26.03 31.53 4.04
C LEU A 731 24.54 31.84 4.23
N GLY A 732 23.75 30.87 4.71
CA GLY A 732 22.30 31.07 4.95
C GLY A 732 22.02 32.18 5.97
N LYS A 733 22.83 32.28 7.03
CA LYS A 733 22.72 33.34 8.04
C LYS A 733 23.13 34.71 7.49
N CYS A 734 24.12 34.76 6.60
CA CYS A 734 24.49 35.97 5.87
C CYS A 734 23.31 36.47 5.00
N ALA A 735 22.62 35.57 4.30
CA ALA A 735 21.44 35.90 3.51
C ALA A 735 20.27 36.37 4.38
N SER A 736 20.07 35.77 5.56
CA SER A 736 19.08 36.23 6.55
C SER A 736 19.40 37.63 7.06
N PHE A 737 20.66 37.93 7.41
CA PHE A 737 21.06 39.27 7.85
C PHE A 737 20.87 40.32 6.76
N CYS A 738 21.14 39.98 5.50
CA CYS A 738 20.87 40.90 4.40
C CYS A 738 19.37 41.13 4.20
N SER A 739 18.56 40.07 4.27
CA SER A 739 17.10 40.16 4.07
C SER A 739 16.38 40.95 5.15
N ASN A 740 16.94 40.97 6.36
CA ASN A 740 16.40 41.68 7.52
C ASN A 740 16.97 43.10 7.69
N SER A 741 17.76 43.59 6.72
CA SER A 741 18.39 44.91 6.77
C SER A 741 17.99 45.74 5.57
N ASP A 742 17.21 46.80 5.79
CA ASP A 742 16.79 47.74 4.73
C ASP A 742 17.97 48.39 3.99
N SER A 743 19.11 48.46 4.68
CA SER A 743 20.36 49.01 4.17
C SER A 743 21.16 48.04 3.29
N CYS A 744 20.91 46.73 3.39
CA CYS A 744 21.57 45.69 2.61
C CYS A 744 20.89 45.52 1.26
N LYS A 745 21.68 45.60 0.18
CA LYS A 745 21.18 45.48 -1.19
C LYS A 745 21.78 44.28 -1.92
N SER A 746 22.94 43.85 -1.46
CA SER A 746 23.56 42.57 -1.79
C SER A 746 24.50 42.20 -0.65
N PHE A 747 25.03 40.99 -0.64
CA PHE A 747 26.08 40.62 0.31
C PHE A 747 27.19 39.86 -0.40
N GLN A 748 28.39 39.88 0.19
CA GLN A 748 29.47 39.00 -0.23
C GLN A 748 29.76 37.98 0.86
N PHE A 749 30.22 36.81 0.41
CA PHE A 749 30.64 35.73 1.27
C PHE A 749 32.01 35.24 0.83
N CYS A 750 32.98 35.26 1.74
CA CYS A 750 34.39 34.97 1.49
C CYS A 750 34.90 33.98 2.53
N SER A 751 34.98 32.69 2.18
CA SER A 751 35.56 31.63 3.04
C SER A 751 35.13 31.71 4.51
N GLY A 752 33.81 31.76 4.78
CA GLY A 752 33.26 31.86 6.14
C GLY A 752 33.09 33.29 6.68
N SER A 753 33.46 34.32 5.91
CA SER A 753 33.27 35.73 6.27
C SER A 753 32.14 36.37 5.44
N CYS A 754 31.15 36.92 6.12
CA CYS A 754 30.01 37.64 5.55
C CYS A 754 30.28 39.15 5.55
N SER A 755 29.87 39.85 4.50
CA SER A 755 29.81 41.31 4.51
C SER A 755 28.58 41.80 3.73
N LEU A 756 27.80 42.67 4.37
CA LEU A 756 26.64 43.31 3.76
C LEU A 756 27.10 44.48 2.90
N ALA A 757 26.58 44.57 1.68
CA ALA A 757 27.06 45.48 0.66
C ALA A 757 25.93 46.28 -0.01
N GLY A 758 26.36 47.24 -0.83
CA GLY A 758 25.49 48.04 -1.69
C GLY A 758 25.04 47.28 -2.93
N TYR A 759 24.75 48.00 -4.01
CA TYR A 759 24.37 47.39 -5.29
C TYR A 759 25.57 46.76 -5.99
N TYR A 760 25.33 45.67 -6.70
CA TYR A 760 26.33 45.07 -7.58
C TYR A 760 26.38 45.83 -8.91
N THR A 761 27.60 46.19 -9.32
CA THR A 761 27.94 46.61 -10.69
C THR A 761 29.24 45.93 -11.09
N ASP A 762 29.55 45.89 -12.39
CA ASP A 762 30.84 45.36 -12.84
C ASP A 762 31.99 46.19 -12.27
N GLU A 763 31.85 47.52 -12.21
CA GLU A 763 32.86 48.45 -11.69
C GLU A 763 33.10 48.33 -10.18
N THR A 764 32.08 47.97 -9.39
CA THR A 764 32.20 47.85 -7.93
C THR A 764 32.76 46.50 -7.47
N SER A 765 33.09 45.60 -8.39
CA SER A 765 33.53 44.24 -8.08
C SER A 765 34.82 43.85 -8.81
N VAL A 766 35.56 42.90 -8.22
CA VAL A 766 36.79 42.33 -8.80
C VAL A 766 36.80 40.83 -8.64
N TYR A 767 37.47 40.15 -9.58
CA TYR A 767 37.69 38.72 -9.53
C TYR A 767 38.44 38.30 -8.26
N ARG A 768 37.96 37.25 -7.58
CA ARG A 768 38.56 36.68 -6.38
C ARG A 768 38.09 35.24 -6.22
N GLU A 769 39.01 34.29 -6.25
CA GLU A 769 38.69 32.84 -6.20
C GLU A 769 38.04 32.36 -4.91
N SER A 770 38.26 33.09 -3.81
CA SER A 770 37.80 32.72 -2.47
C SER A 770 36.52 33.44 -2.03
N CYS A 771 35.81 34.10 -2.95
CA CYS A 771 34.67 34.95 -2.62
C CYS A 771 33.58 34.88 -3.68
N ASP A 772 32.34 35.04 -3.22
CA ASP A 772 31.17 35.16 -4.07
C ASP A 772 30.30 36.35 -3.63
N ILE A 773 29.59 36.95 -4.57
CA ILE A 773 28.59 38.02 -4.30
C ILE A 773 27.19 37.44 -4.52
N TYR A 774 26.23 37.82 -3.69
CA TYR A 774 24.84 37.38 -3.74
C TYR A 774 23.93 38.60 -3.92
N ILE A 775 23.24 38.66 -5.06
CA ILE A 775 22.32 39.75 -5.44
C ILE A 775 20.86 39.27 -5.37
N PRO A 776 19.86 40.14 -5.16
CA PRO A 776 18.47 39.71 -5.12
C PRO A 776 18.00 39.08 -6.44
N LYS A 777 17.23 37.99 -6.35
CA LYS A 777 16.62 37.32 -7.48
C LYS A 777 15.22 37.90 -7.71
N VAL A 778 15.12 38.91 -8.59
CA VAL A 778 13.90 39.73 -8.79
C VAL A 778 13.49 39.91 -10.25
N LEU A 779 14.15 39.21 -11.18
CA LEU A 779 13.87 39.31 -12.63
C LEU A 779 12.42 38.94 -12.97
N ASP A 780 11.83 38.01 -12.23
CA ASP A 780 10.44 37.55 -12.35
C ASP A 780 9.40 38.64 -12.04
N ARG A 781 9.82 39.75 -11.43
CA ARG A 781 8.95 40.90 -11.12
C ARG A 781 8.85 41.91 -12.26
N PHE A 782 9.60 41.72 -13.34
CA PHE A 782 9.59 42.60 -14.50
C PHE A 782 8.82 41.97 -15.66
N VAL A 783 8.02 42.79 -16.36
CA VAL A 783 7.27 42.36 -17.56
C VAL A 783 7.97 42.91 -18.79
N SER A 784 8.29 42.04 -19.75
CA SER A 784 8.87 42.47 -21.03
C SER A 784 7.81 43.20 -21.86
N SER A 785 8.03 44.49 -22.12
CA SER A 785 7.12 45.33 -22.92
C SER A 785 7.42 45.30 -24.43
N GLY A 786 8.62 44.85 -24.82
CA GLY A 786 9.07 44.78 -26.22
C GLY A 786 9.19 46.13 -26.95
N GLN A 787 9.05 47.25 -26.24
CA GLN A 787 9.21 48.62 -26.76
C GLN A 787 10.46 49.25 -26.15
N SER A 788 11.32 49.86 -26.97
CA SER A 788 12.38 50.76 -26.47
C SER A 788 11.71 52.06 -26.08
N ILE A 789 11.55 52.26 -24.77
CA ILE A 789 10.99 53.49 -24.20
C ILE A 789 12.10 54.08 -23.33
N VAL A 790 12.86 55.03 -23.87
CA VAL A 790 13.57 55.95 -23.00
C VAL A 790 13.58 57.34 -23.62
N GLU A 791 12.74 58.23 -23.10
CA GLU A 791 12.82 59.67 -23.40
C GLU A 791 13.94 60.35 -22.56
N ASP A 792 14.30 59.81 -21.38
CA ASP A 792 15.38 60.32 -20.51
C ASP A 792 16.13 59.19 -19.75
N VAL A 793 17.44 59.06 -19.98
CA VAL A 793 18.33 58.06 -19.32
C VAL A 793 18.99 58.70 -18.09
N PHE A 794 18.73 58.19 -16.89
CA PHE A 794 19.34 58.72 -15.65
C PHE A 794 20.64 58.00 -15.23
N HIS A 795 20.85 56.76 -15.67
CA HIS A 795 22.06 55.97 -15.38
C HIS A 795 22.27 54.88 -16.42
N THR A 796 23.52 54.53 -16.72
CA THR A 796 23.86 53.45 -17.65
C THR A 796 24.94 52.57 -17.04
N GLU A 797 24.69 51.26 -17.00
CA GLU A 797 25.66 50.24 -16.62
C GLU A 797 25.95 49.33 -17.81
N VAL A 798 27.19 48.85 -17.91
CA VAL A 798 27.63 47.92 -18.94
C VAL A 798 28.05 46.59 -18.32
N ASN A 799 28.12 45.52 -19.12
CA ASN A 799 28.55 44.18 -18.70
C ASN A 799 27.67 43.50 -17.63
N LEU A 800 26.40 43.89 -17.50
CA LEU A 800 25.43 43.21 -16.64
C LEU A 800 24.54 42.26 -17.46
N ASN A 801 24.29 41.07 -16.91
CA ASN A 801 23.23 40.19 -17.43
C ASN A 801 21.84 40.66 -16.95
N ALA A 802 20.78 40.07 -17.50
CA ALA A 802 19.40 40.46 -17.20
C ALA A 802 19.08 40.41 -15.69
N ASP A 803 19.52 39.39 -14.96
CA ASP A 803 19.29 39.29 -13.51
C ASP A 803 20.05 40.35 -12.72
N GLN A 804 21.29 40.66 -13.10
CA GLN A 804 22.10 41.72 -12.48
C GLN A 804 21.48 43.10 -12.74
N CYS A 805 20.99 43.33 -13.96
CA CYS A 805 20.28 44.55 -14.34
C CYS A 805 18.96 44.69 -13.55
N ALA A 806 18.18 43.61 -13.45
CA ALA A 806 16.93 43.58 -12.68
C ALA A 806 17.16 43.84 -11.19
N ALA A 807 18.20 43.24 -10.59
CA ALA A 807 18.56 43.46 -9.19
C ALA A 807 18.96 44.91 -8.91
N LEU A 808 19.70 45.53 -9.83
CA LEU A 808 20.07 46.94 -9.74
C LEU A 808 18.85 47.86 -9.88
N CYS A 809 18.01 47.60 -10.87
CA CYS A 809 16.80 48.34 -11.16
C CYS A 809 15.78 48.29 -10.02
N TYR A 810 15.55 47.10 -9.47
CA TYR A 810 14.58 46.84 -8.40
C TYR A 810 14.77 47.80 -7.21
N HIS A 811 16.02 48.08 -6.86
CA HIS A 811 16.31 48.95 -5.73
C HIS A 811 16.34 50.45 -6.05
N TRP A 812 16.46 50.84 -7.33
CA TRP A 812 16.32 52.25 -7.72
C TRP A 812 14.87 52.72 -7.76
N ASN A 813 13.91 51.78 -7.81
CA ASN A 813 12.48 52.06 -7.70
C ASN A 813 12.03 52.31 -6.26
N ASP A 814 12.73 51.81 -5.23
CA ASP A 814 12.36 51.98 -3.81
C ASP A 814 12.51 53.43 -3.30
N ASN A 815 13.23 54.30 -4.02
CA ASN A 815 13.61 55.64 -3.53
C ASN A 815 12.90 56.83 -4.23
N ASP A 816 11.99 56.61 -5.19
CA ASP A 816 11.33 57.70 -5.93
C ASP A 816 9.84 57.44 -6.21
N VAL A 817 9.05 58.51 -6.16
CA VAL A 817 7.58 58.51 -6.36
C VAL A 817 7.16 58.32 -7.83
N ASN A 818 8.14 58.24 -8.74
CA ASN A 818 7.90 58.06 -10.18
C ASN A 818 8.30 56.65 -10.59
N GLN A 819 7.38 55.96 -11.29
CA GLN A 819 7.58 54.62 -11.83
C GLN A 819 8.77 54.64 -12.79
N LYS A 820 9.90 54.03 -12.40
CA LYS A 820 11.10 53.93 -13.25
C LYS A 820 11.02 52.65 -14.09
N GLU A 821 11.27 52.81 -15.38
CA GLU A 821 11.38 51.71 -16.34
C GLU A 821 12.85 51.33 -16.52
N CYS A 822 13.11 50.05 -16.81
CA CYS A 822 14.47 49.54 -17.00
C CYS A 822 14.59 48.83 -18.34
N GLU A 823 15.55 49.28 -19.14
CA GLU A 823 15.89 48.70 -20.43
C GLU A 823 17.22 47.92 -20.31
N TRP A 824 17.23 46.68 -20.80
CA TRP A 824 18.45 45.89 -20.96
C TRP A 824 18.65 45.57 -22.44
N THR A 825 19.78 46.01 -22.99
CA THR A 825 20.17 45.72 -24.38
C THR A 825 21.44 44.87 -24.42
N ALA A 826 21.35 43.68 -24.99
CA ALA A 826 22.53 42.87 -25.30
C ALA A 826 23.24 43.42 -26.55
N GLN A 827 24.37 44.12 -26.39
CA GLN A 827 25.26 44.41 -27.51
C GLN A 827 26.25 43.25 -27.71
N CYS A 828 26.03 42.42 -28.73
CA CYS A 828 27.05 41.50 -29.23
C CYS A 828 28.11 42.32 -29.99
N ARG A 829 29.30 42.53 -29.41
CA ARG A 829 30.47 42.98 -30.18
C ARG A 829 31.14 41.74 -30.79
N GLY A 830 31.18 41.69 -32.13
CA GLY A 830 31.95 40.73 -32.91
C GLY A 830 33.42 41.11 -33.00
#